data_AF-A0A0F9MX26-F1
#
_entry.id   AF-A0A0F9MX26-F1
#
_cell.length_a   1.000
_cell.length_b   1.000
_cell.length_c   1.000
_cell.angle_alpha   90.00
_cell.angle_beta   90.00
_cell.angle_gamma   90.00
#
_symmetry.space_group_name_H-M   'P 1'
#
loop_
_entity.id
_entity.type
_entity.pdbx_description
1 polymer ?
#
loop_
_entity_poly.entity_id
_entity_poly.type
_entity_poly.pdbx_seq_one_letter_code
_entity_poly.pdbx_strand_id
1 'polypeptide(L)'
;MGFYVLAPWAWDTLETKWRAPVVDKILGLIDLRSLPQQATPVSAGGFGFFAYSEPVSIPGAIELGASLDGALTAANKRKIERAIRSEGDWNISLGANTVRELLAEFLTVGADPTGQRFARPLLSEEIYLGGHSVIWRGKIMHSPIWQANVLSVYQQDFQHLRQESDDVEHHRRVLGALDRKLRSYGIRAGDIAPDLEPLPPSTTITESFNKSNSTTLGPDLSWTELGGNWEVFSNEVADSGDSAVQLARADTDLSSADHYGQIIVTALGDGSSRLGGAARVQTVDSTTDTAYHVALRNNDALELEKTVSGTNTELASTAQTVTLPDTVKVEINGSTLKSYFNGSEVNSVTDTGITGNLRAGLMARNGITAAAAHGDDFEAADLAGVETRSLAGSQPASTGTLVRVEQAPRAVAGGQPAATGTLARTEQALRASAGDQPTATGILTRVFGQPRSLSGDQPTPTGTLAAVWEGVRALAGDQLAAAGTLATKLTAFKSLAGDQPASTGVLTRIRNSVHALTGSQPAATGDLARQHRRFSSIAGSQPSAIGSLAAALTVVKRALAGAQPAATGALTRIEKAVRAVAGSQPTATGALSTLGTFARALTGSQPSASGALTRSKAFSRSLAGSQPTATGTLSVVLLQLVSVPDASAKADAGLVDAMAMTRTGLAVILNPYTNPSFEVDVLAVLVDTGLAKVQSSAEFWKGTKSLKVTSSQNFPPIKVVRFVRRGTDDRFPVVPGQDYTWSFAIKPDAVTTLAGHIGIKWFDSDGVVIIPHPFTQITLVGGDGWVRFSISAEAPSNAATAELNFEETVAWNSGDIIYIDGCNFTSTAVLQDYIDGDQFECDWGGTPHISASARQIPVLVPAYGRSAEPIPEAQAVEG
;
A
#
# COMPACT_ATOMS: atom_id res chain seq x y z
N MET A 1 -18.23 9.33 -18.00
CA MET A 1 -18.99 9.65 -16.78
C MET A 1 -20.00 8.52 -16.63
N GLY A 2 -20.01 7.82 -15.49
CA GLY A 2 -20.90 6.67 -15.27
C GLY A 2 -22.18 7.07 -14.53
N PHE A 3 -23.29 6.39 -14.83
CA PHE A 3 -24.57 6.49 -14.12
C PHE A 3 -24.78 5.22 -13.30
N TYR A 4 -24.97 5.36 -11.99
CA TYR A 4 -24.97 4.25 -11.05
C TYR A 4 -26.38 3.95 -10.58
N VAL A 5 -26.76 2.68 -10.62
CA VAL A 5 -28.08 2.22 -10.19
C VAL A 5 -27.96 0.90 -9.43
N LEU A 6 -28.86 0.69 -8.48
CA LEU A 6 -29.21 -0.65 -8.00
C LEU A 6 -30.45 -1.10 -8.73
N ALA A 7 -30.41 -2.23 -9.42
CA ALA A 7 -31.56 -2.73 -10.18
C ALA A 7 -31.71 -4.25 -10.06
N PRO A 8 -32.91 -4.79 -10.30
CA PRO A 8 -33.10 -6.22 -10.51
C PRO A 8 -32.27 -6.74 -11.69
N TRP A 9 -31.72 -7.94 -11.58
CA TRP A 9 -31.13 -8.65 -12.72
C TRP A 9 -32.19 -9.01 -13.77
N ALA A 10 -31.79 -9.04 -15.05
CA ALA A 10 -32.66 -9.44 -16.15
C ALA A 10 -32.33 -10.87 -16.61
N TRP A 11 -33.37 -11.71 -16.77
CA TRP A 11 -33.20 -13.04 -17.35
C TRP A 11 -33.29 -12.96 -18.88
N ASP A 12 -32.22 -13.36 -19.56
CA ASP A 12 -32.20 -13.51 -21.01
C ASP A 12 -32.74 -14.89 -21.37
N THR A 13 -33.96 -14.93 -21.89
CA THR A 13 -34.62 -16.19 -22.26
C THR A 13 -34.02 -16.84 -23.50
N LEU A 14 -33.32 -16.08 -24.35
CA LEU A 14 -32.70 -16.61 -25.57
C LEU A 14 -31.36 -17.26 -25.25
N GLU A 15 -30.53 -16.59 -24.46
CA GLU A 15 -29.21 -17.08 -24.08
C GLU A 15 -29.23 -17.93 -22.81
N THR A 16 -30.39 -18.05 -22.15
CA THR A 16 -30.64 -18.79 -20.90
C THR A 16 -29.67 -18.42 -19.78
N LYS A 17 -29.46 -17.11 -19.58
CA LYS A 17 -28.53 -16.57 -18.57
C LYS A 17 -29.04 -15.26 -17.97
N TRP A 18 -28.55 -14.96 -16.76
CA TRP A 18 -28.72 -13.65 -16.14
C TRP A 18 -27.80 -12.61 -16.81
N ARG A 19 -28.34 -11.41 -17.06
CA ARG A 19 -27.59 -10.28 -17.62
C ARG A 19 -27.96 -8.98 -16.91
N ALA A 20 -27.05 -8.02 -17.00
CA ALA A 20 -27.39 -6.64 -16.63
C ALA A 20 -28.59 -6.16 -17.45
N PRO A 21 -29.54 -5.41 -16.89
CA PRO A 21 -30.58 -4.78 -17.69
C PRO A 21 -29.93 -3.79 -18.68
N VAL A 22 -30.44 -3.66 -19.90
CA VAL A 22 -29.91 -2.70 -20.92
C VAL A 22 -28.42 -2.92 -21.22
N VAL A 23 -28.09 -4.14 -21.66
CA VAL A 23 -26.71 -4.64 -21.88
C VAL A 23 -25.87 -3.81 -22.85
N ASP A 24 -26.48 -3.09 -23.79
CA ASP A 24 -25.79 -2.26 -24.78
C ASP A 24 -25.13 -1.00 -24.18
N LYS A 25 -25.52 -0.64 -22.95
CA LYS A 25 -25.06 0.59 -22.26
C LYS A 25 -24.25 0.32 -21.01
N ILE A 26 -24.11 -0.95 -20.63
CA ILE A 26 -23.41 -1.33 -19.40
C ILE A 26 -21.93 -0.98 -19.53
N LEU A 27 -21.39 -0.34 -18.51
CA LEU A 27 -19.96 -0.16 -18.33
C LEU A 27 -19.42 -1.29 -17.47
N GLY A 28 -20.01 -1.48 -16.27
CA GLY A 28 -19.60 -2.51 -15.32
C GLY A 28 -20.70 -2.85 -14.31
N LEU A 29 -20.52 -3.96 -13.61
CA LEU A 29 -21.51 -4.51 -12.70
C LEU A 29 -20.89 -5.17 -11.47
N ILE A 30 -21.70 -5.39 -10.43
CA ILE A 30 -21.44 -6.27 -9.29
C ILE A 30 -22.73 -7.02 -8.99
N ASP A 31 -22.66 -8.34 -8.87
CA ASP A 31 -23.79 -9.14 -8.45
C ASP A 31 -23.94 -9.11 -6.92
N LEU A 32 -25.08 -8.62 -6.41
CA LEU A 32 -25.36 -8.53 -4.98
C LEU A 32 -26.38 -9.59 -4.51
N ARG A 33 -26.81 -10.47 -5.42
CA ARG A 33 -27.78 -11.53 -5.13
C ARG A 33 -27.20 -12.59 -4.19
N SER A 34 -28.08 -13.25 -3.44
CA SER A 34 -27.73 -14.49 -2.74
C SER A 34 -27.51 -15.65 -3.72
N LEU A 35 -26.79 -16.69 -3.30
CA LEU A 35 -26.56 -17.90 -4.09
C LEU A 35 -27.87 -18.57 -4.55
N PRO A 36 -28.92 -18.72 -3.72
CA PRO A 36 -30.21 -19.23 -4.18
C PRO A 36 -30.83 -18.40 -5.32
N GLN A 37 -30.69 -17.08 -5.29
CA GLN A 37 -31.19 -16.20 -6.35
C GLN A 37 -30.35 -16.28 -7.62
N GLN A 38 -29.04 -16.47 -7.50
CA GLN A 38 -28.15 -16.70 -8.64
C GLN A 38 -28.49 -18.03 -9.33
N ALA A 39 -28.87 -19.05 -8.55
CA ALA A 39 -29.19 -20.42 -8.99
C ALA A 39 -30.58 -20.61 -9.60
N THR A 40 -31.49 -19.64 -9.51
CA THR A 40 -32.89 -19.83 -9.92
C THR A 40 -33.19 -19.04 -11.18
N PRO A 41 -33.46 -19.65 -12.33
CA PRO A 41 -33.93 -18.94 -13.53
C PRO A 41 -35.26 -18.21 -13.29
N VAL A 42 -35.55 -17.17 -14.08
CA VAL A 42 -36.91 -16.56 -14.25
C VAL A 42 -37.63 -16.00 -13.01
N SER A 43 -37.01 -15.92 -11.82
CA SER A 43 -37.62 -15.26 -10.64
C SER A 43 -37.49 -13.74 -10.69
N ALA A 44 -38.09 -13.02 -9.72
CA ALA A 44 -37.74 -11.62 -9.48
C ALA A 44 -36.22 -11.56 -9.25
N GLY A 45 -35.48 -11.01 -10.21
CA GLY A 45 -34.04 -10.95 -10.14
C GLY A 45 -33.67 -10.11 -8.93
N GLY A 46 -32.99 -10.70 -7.95
CA GLY A 46 -32.45 -9.93 -6.84
C GLY A 46 -31.54 -8.80 -7.36
N PHE A 47 -31.08 -7.93 -6.48
CA PHE A 47 -30.39 -6.73 -6.92
C PHE A 47 -28.96 -6.97 -7.40
N GLY A 48 -28.58 -6.27 -8.47
CA GLY A 48 -27.20 -6.01 -8.85
C GLY A 48 -26.90 -4.51 -8.75
N PHE A 49 -25.62 -4.17 -8.63
CA PHE A 49 -25.14 -2.81 -8.85
C PHE A 49 -24.64 -2.69 -10.29
N PHE A 50 -25.10 -1.65 -10.99
CA PHE A 50 -24.78 -1.44 -12.39
C PHE A 50 -24.30 -0.01 -12.63
N ALA A 51 -23.27 0.13 -13.46
CA ALA A 51 -22.78 1.40 -13.97
C ALA A 51 -23.03 1.47 -15.48
N TYR A 52 -23.71 2.52 -15.94
CA TYR A 52 -24.05 2.74 -17.34
C TYR A 52 -23.32 3.94 -17.94
N SER A 53 -23.14 3.93 -19.25
CA SER A 53 -22.52 5.03 -20.00
C SER A 53 -23.43 6.26 -20.12
N GLU A 54 -24.74 6.07 -19.97
CA GLU A 54 -25.78 7.09 -20.04
C GLU A 54 -26.94 6.77 -19.08
N PRO A 55 -27.85 7.71 -18.78
CA PRO A 55 -29.01 7.44 -17.94
C PRO A 55 -29.90 6.34 -18.54
N VAL A 56 -30.34 5.41 -17.71
CA VAL A 56 -31.25 4.33 -18.10
C VAL A 56 -32.46 4.30 -17.17
N SER A 57 -33.62 3.93 -17.71
CA SER A 57 -34.85 3.72 -16.92
C SER A 57 -35.13 2.24 -16.84
N ILE A 58 -35.04 1.68 -15.64
CA ILE A 58 -35.23 0.25 -15.37
C ILE A 58 -36.33 0.10 -14.30
N PRO A 59 -37.39 -0.67 -14.57
CA PRO A 59 -38.43 -0.92 -13.57
C PRO A 59 -37.85 -1.50 -12.27
N GLY A 60 -38.22 -0.91 -11.14
CA GLY A 60 -37.74 -1.33 -9.81
C GLY A 60 -36.33 -0.86 -9.46
N ALA A 61 -35.65 -0.11 -10.33
CA ALA A 61 -34.32 0.40 -10.03
C ALA A 61 -34.34 1.59 -9.05
N ILE A 62 -33.25 1.70 -8.29
CA ILE A 62 -32.93 2.82 -7.42
C ILE A 62 -31.77 3.58 -8.06
N GLU A 63 -32.05 4.79 -8.53
CA GLU A 63 -31.03 5.67 -9.09
C GLU A 63 -30.12 6.24 -7.99
N LEU A 64 -28.81 6.05 -8.15
CA LEU A 64 -27.79 6.50 -7.20
C LEU A 64 -27.03 7.74 -7.68
N GLY A 65 -27.28 8.18 -8.92
CA GLY A 65 -26.71 9.38 -9.51
C GLY A 65 -25.52 9.11 -10.44
N ALA A 66 -24.78 10.15 -10.78
CA ALA A 66 -23.69 10.11 -11.78
C ALA A 66 -22.27 10.20 -11.18
N SER A 67 -22.15 10.01 -9.85
CA SER A 67 -20.86 10.05 -9.14
C SER A 67 -20.81 8.98 -8.06
N LEU A 68 -19.71 8.21 -8.02
CA LEU A 68 -19.43 7.25 -6.94
C LEU A 68 -19.26 7.96 -5.59
N ASP A 69 -18.76 9.20 -5.62
CA ASP A 69 -18.55 10.03 -4.43
C ASP A 69 -19.74 10.98 -4.19
N GLY A 70 -20.85 10.78 -4.93
CA GLY A 70 -22.10 11.51 -4.73
C GLY A 70 -22.74 11.13 -3.39
N ALA A 71 -23.31 12.12 -2.70
CA ALA A 71 -23.95 11.91 -1.42
C ALA A 71 -25.21 11.03 -1.52
N LEU A 72 -25.29 10.01 -0.68
CA LEU A 72 -26.49 9.20 -0.52
C LEU A 72 -27.50 9.92 0.36
N THR A 73 -28.62 10.34 -0.23
CA THR A 73 -29.71 10.97 0.50
C THR A 73 -30.35 9.97 1.48
N ALA A 74 -30.88 10.46 2.60
CA ALA A 74 -31.62 9.63 3.56
C ALA A 74 -32.83 8.91 2.91
N ALA A 75 -33.42 9.50 1.87
CA ALA A 75 -34.48 8.87 1.09
C ALA A 75 -33.94 7.66 0.31
N ASN A 76 -32.78 7.79 -0.34
CA ASN A 76 -32.13 6.68 -1.05
C ASN A 76 -31.71 5.58 -0.08
N LYS A 77 -31.05 5.91 1.04
CA LYS A 77 -30.68 4.91 2.07
C LYS A 77 -31.90 4.08 2.50
N ARG A 78 -33.02 4.73 2.85
CA ARG A 78 -34.26 4.03 3.24
C ARG A 78 -34.87 3.18 2.11
N LYS A 79 -34.77 3.61 0.85
CA LYS A 79 -35.22 2.80 -0.29
C LYS A 79 -34.36 1.55 -0.44
N ILE A 80 -33.05 1.70 -0.33
CA ILE A 80 -32.07 0.62 -0.43
C ILE A 80 -32.26 -0.37 0.71
N GLU A 81 -32.34 0.10 1.95
CA GLU A 81 -32.59 -0.74 3.12
C GLU A 81 -33.89 -1.53 2.98
N ARG A 82 -34.98 -0.91 2.51
CA ARG A 82 -36.24 -1.61 2.26
C ARG A 82 -36.12 -2.64 1.14
N ALA A 83 -35.45 -2.29 0.04
CA ALA A 83 -35.27 -3.18 -1.09
C ALA A 83 -34.47 -4.42 -0.68
N ILE A 84 -33.35 -4.26 0.03
CA ILE A 84 -32.53 -5.40 0.44
C ILE A 84 -33.20 -6.20 1.58
N ARG A 85 -33.91 -5.55 2.51
CA ARG A 85 -34.70 -6.26 3.54
C ARG A 85 -35.85 -7.07 2.96
N SER A 86 -36.43 -6.67 1.82
CA SER A 86 -37.42 -7.52 1.15
C SER A 86 -36.80 -8.77 0.51
N GLU A 87 -35.48 -8.79 0.29
CA GLU A 87 -34.76 -9.95 -0.26
C GLU A 87 -34.32 -10.96 0.82
N GLY A 88 -34.39 -10.60 2.12
CA GLY A 88 -34.07 -11.51 3.22
C GLY A 88 -33.96 -10.82 4.60
N ASP A 89 -33.72 -11.59 5.66
CA ASP A 89 -33.50 -11.13 7.05
C ASP A 89 -32.13 -10.41 7.24
N TRP A 90 -31.81 -9.49 6.35
CA TRP A 90 -30.60 -8.68 6.42
C TRP A 90 -30.85 -7.46 7.31
N ASN A 91 -30.27 -7.45 8.51
CA ASN A 91 -30.58 -6.47 9.55
C ASN A 91 -29.43 -5.46 9.82
N ILE A 92 -28.73 -5.03 8.77
CA ILE A 92 -27.68 -4.02 8.88
C ILE A 92 -28.28 -2.64 8.57
N SER A 93 -27.84 -1.62 9.31
CA SER A 93 -28.19 -0.22 9.05
C SER A 93 -27.05 0.42 8.27
N LEU A 94 -27.38 1.13 7.18
CA LEU A 94 -26.36 1.66 6.27
C LEU A 94 -25.66 2.89 6.83
N GLY A 95 -24.38 2.75 7.14
CA GLY A 95 -23.49 3.84 7.53
C GLY A 95 -23.01 4.70 6.36
N ALA A 96 -22.96 4.14 5.15
CA ALA A 96 -22.39 4.75 3.96
C ALA A 96 -22.99 6.10 3.60
N ASN A 97 -22.15 7.10 3.35
CA ASN A 97 -22.55 8.44 2.92
C ASN A 97 -22.38 8.68 1.42
N THR A 98 -21.62 7.83 0.74
CA THR A 98 -21.43 7.87 -0.72
C THR A 98 -21.78 6.54 -1.37
N VAL A 99 -22.01 6.54 -2.68
CA VAL A 99 -22.26 5.31 -3.46
C VAL A 99 -21.07 4.35 -3.37
N ARG A 100 -19.84 4.88 -3.35
CA ARG A 100 -18.61 4.09 -3.17
C ARG A 100 -18.57 3.41 -1.80
N GLU A 101 -18.87 4.15 -0.75
CA GLU A 101 -18.94 3.61 0.61
C GLU A 101 -20.04 2.57 0.76
N LEU A 102 -21.17 2.74 0.06
CA LEU A 102 -22.27 1.77 0.06
C LEU A 102 -21.83 0.43 -0.50
N LEU A 103 -21.13 0.44 -1.63
CA LEU A 103 -20.58 -0.79 -2.21
C LEU A 103 -19.53 -1.45 -1.31
N ALA A 104 -18.64 -0.64 -0.73
CA ALA A 104 -17.67 -1.14 0.23
C ALA A 104 -18.38 -1.77 1.43
N GLU A 105 -19.41 -1.13 1.97
CA GLU A 105 -20.19 -1.63 3.11
C GLU A 105 -20.91 -2.93 2.76
N PHE A 106 -21.60 -3.01 1.61
CA PHE A 106 -22.25 -4.25 1.14
C PHE A 106 -21.32 -5.44 1.06
N LEU A 107 -20.12 -5.26 0.50
CA LEU A 107 -19.17 -6.36 0.30
C LEU A 107 -18.23 -6.56 1.49
N THR A 108 -18.32 -5.77 2.56
CA THR A 108 -17.48 -5.93 3.76
C THR A 108 -18.29 -6.26 5.01
N VAL A 109 -18.70 -5.24 5.75
CA VAL A 109 -19.47 -5.38 7.00
C VAL A 109 -20.87 -5.92 6.72
N GLY A 110 -21.43 -5.55 5.57
CA GLY A 110 -22.74 -5.93 5.07
C GLY A 110 -22.84 -7.35 4.51
N ALA A 111 -21.72 -8.00 4.25
CA ALA A 111 -21.72 -9.25 3.50
C ALA A 111 -22.19 -10.45 4.34
N ASP A 112 -22.75 -11.46 3.67
CA ASP A 112 -23.14 -12.73 4.27
C ASP A 112 -22.09 -13.81 3.95
N PRO A 113 -21.29 -14.28 4.92
CA PRO A 113 -20.28 -15.31 4.69
C PRO A 113 -20.81 -16.59 4.03
N THR A 114 -22.08 -16.93 4.24
CA THR A 114 -22.68 -18.15 3.67
C THR A 114 -23.10 -17.95 2.21
N GLY A 115 -23.35 -16.69 1.81
CA GLY A 115 -23.98 -16.33 0.55
C GLY A 115 -25.47 -16.66 0.46
N GLN A 116 -26.13 -17.10 1.53
CA GLN A 116 -27.52 -17.59 1.49
C GLN A 116 -28.55 -16.46 1.48
N ARG A 117 -28.21 -15.31 2.06
CA ARG A 117 -29.12 -14.16 2.21
C ARG A 117 -28.68 -12.95 1.39
N PHE A 118 -27.38 -12.83 1.12
CA PHE A 118 -26.81 -11.70 0.39
C PHE A 118 -25.47 -12.09 -0.24
N ALA A 119 -24.78 -11.15 -0.88
CA ALA A 119 -23.44 -11.35 -1.41
C ALA A 119 -22.45 -11.79 -0.32
N ARG A 120 -21.53 -12.69 -0.70
CA ARG A 120 -20.39 -13.09 0.13
C ARG A 120 -19.39 -11.93 0.31
N PRO A 121 -18.56 -11.96 1.37
CA PRO A 121 -17.60 -10.90 1.63
C PRO A 121 -16.54 -10.80 0.52
N LEU A 122 -16.05 -9.59 0.31
CA LEU A 122 -14.92 -9.29 -0.56
C LEU A 122 -13.66 -9.97 0.00
N LEU A 123 -13.05 -10.82 -0.84
CA LEU A 123 -11.83 -11.57 -0.55
C LEU A 123 -10.58 -10.98 -1.23
N SER A 124 -10.68 -9.78 -1.79
CA SER A 124 -9.60 -9.01 -2.41
C SER A 124 -9.54 -7.58 -1.85
N GLU A 125 -8.44 -6.86 -2.11
CA GLU A 125 -8.23 -5.50 -1.57
C GLU A 125 -8.98 -4.39 -2.36
N GLU A 126 -9.55 -4.77 -3.51
CA GLU A 126 -10.02 -3.85 -4.52
C GLU A 126 -11.39 -4.26 -5.05
N ILE A 127 -12.26 -3.27 -5.28
CA ILE A 127 -13.51 -3.45 -6.01
C ILE A 127 -13.31 -2.92 -7.43
N TYR A 128 -13.47 -3.81 -8.40
CA TYR A 128 -13.39 -3.57 -9.83
C TYR A 128 -14.77 -3.55 -10.45
N LEU A 129 -15.13 -2.44 -11.08
CA LEU A 129 -16.21 -2.43 -12.06
C LEU A 129 -15.59 -2.64 -13.44
N GLY A 130 -15.91 -3.76 -14.09
CA GLY A 130 -15.52 -4.05 -15.48
C GLY A 130 -15.81 -2.86 -16.39
N GLY A 131 -15.03 -2.65 -17.45
CA GLY A 131 -15.21 -1.54 -18.40
C GLY A 131 -15.12 -0.11 -17.82
N HIS A 132 -14.95 0.05 -16.50
CA HIS A 132 -14.91 1.32 -15.80
C HIS A 132 -13.52 1.54 -15.17
N SER A 133 -13.31 1.07 -13.94
CA SER A 133 -12.06 1.22 -13.20
C SER A 133 -12.09 0.43 -11.89
N VAL A 134 -10.96 0.41 -11.17
CA VAL A 134 -10.97 0.20 -9.73
C VAL A 134 -11.76 1.34 -9.08
N ILE A 135 -12.83 1.01 -8.37
CA ILE A 135 -13.71 1.99 -7.72
C ILE A 135 -13.49 2.07 -6.23
N TRP A 136 -12.78 1.13 -5.63
CA TRP A 136 -12.47 1.18 -4.21
C TRP A 136 -11.19 0.43 -3.94
N ARG A 137 -10.38 0.99 -3.05
CA ARG A 137 -9.15 0.42 -2.50
C ARG A 137 -9.18 0.65 -1.02
N GLY A 138 -9.44 -0.39 -0.25
CA GLY A 138 -9.57 -0.24 1.18
C GLY A 138 -8.44 -0.91 1.92
N LYS A 139 -7.77 -0.15 2.79
CA LYS A 139 -7.10 -0.73 3.97
C LYS A 139 -8.10 -1.23 5.04
N ILE A 140 -9.41 -1.16 4.77
CA ILE A 140 -10.51 -1.52 5.70
C ILE A 140 -10.63 -3.04 5.88
N MET A 141 -9.68 -3.82 5.35
CA MET A 141 -9.47 -5.24 5.67
C MET A 141 -8.99 -5.49 7.12
N HIS A 142 -9.36 -4.61 8.06
CA HIS A 142 -9.09 -4.71 9.48
C HIS A 142 -10.32 -4.41 10.34
N SER A 143 -11.51 -4.18 9.75
CA SER A 143 -12.72 -4.20 10.58
C SER A 143 -12.89 -5.60 11.18
N PRO A 144 -13.07 -5.74 12.51
CA PRO A 144 -13.27 -7.05 13.13
C PRO A 144 -14.43 -7.83 12.52
N ILE A 145 -15.48 -7.13 12.06
CA ILE A 145 -16.64 -7.76 11.42
C ILE A 145 -16.26 -8.35 10.07
N TRP A 146 -15.54 -7.60 9.24
CA TRP A 146 -15.08 -8.11 7.95
C TRP A 146 -14.10 -9.27 8.13
N GLN A 147 -13.14 -9.16 9.06
CA GLN A 147 -12.20 -10.25 9.35
C GLN A 147 -12.93 -11.52 9.80
N ALA A 148 -13.95 -11.39 10.67
CA ALA A 148 -14.78 -12.51 11.09
C ALA A 148 -15.55 -13.12 9.92
N ASN A 149 -16.12 -12.29 9.04
CA ASN A 149 -16.82 -12.74 7.84
C ASN A 149 -15.89 -13.51 6.89
N VAL A 150 -14.69 -12.97 6.63
CA VAL A 150 -13.68 -13.61 5.78
C VAL A 150 -13.15 -14.89 6.39
N LEU A 151 -12.85 -14.90 7.69
CA LEU A 151 -12.42 -16.09 8.40
C LEU A 151 -13.49 -17.19 8.32
N SER A 152 -14.77 -16.82 8.50
CA SER A 152 -15.88 -17.76 8.39
C SER A 152 -15.97 -18.39 6.99
N VAL A 153 -15.74 -17.62 5.92
CA VAL A 153 -15.71 -18.17 4.55
C VAL A 153 -14.59 -19.21 4.41
N TYR A 154 -13.35 -18.86 4.78
CA TYR A 154 -12.23 -19.79 4.61
C TYR A 154 -12.31 -21.01 5.54
N GLN A 155 -12.88 -20.87 6.73
CA GLN A 155 -13.16 -22.03 7.60
C GLN A 155 -14.19 -22.97 6.96
N GLN A 156 -15.26 -22.45 6.38
CA GLN A 156 -16.27 -23.26 5.68
C GLN A 156 -15.67 -23.94 4.44
N ASP A 157 -14.96 -23.19 3.60
CA ASP A 157 -14.32 -23.71 2.38
C ASP A 157 -13.29 -24.82 2.73
N PHE A 158 -12.49 -24.63 3.79
CA PHE A 158 -11.51 -25.63 4.22
C PHE A 158 -12.16 -26.85 4.88
N GLN A 159 -13.26 -26.68 5.63
CA GLN A 159 -14.03 -27.79 6.17
C GLN A 159 -14.65 -28.63 5.05
N HIS A 160 -15.18 -27.98 4.00
CA HIS A 160 -15.72 -28.67 2.84
C HIS A 160 -14.64 -29.50 2.13
N LEU A 161 -13.45 -28.92 1.91
CA LEU A 161 -12.30 -29.64 1.36
C LEU A 161 -11.99 -30.93 2.14
N ARG A 162 -11.95 -30.87 3.48
CA ARG A 162 -11.68 -32.05 4.34
C ARG A 162 -12.80 -33.10 4.30
N GLN A 163 -14.00 -32.74 3.85
CA GLN A 163 -15.09 -33.68 3.67
C GLN A 163 -15.02 -34.37 2.30
N GLU A 164 -14.48 -33.69 1.29
CA GLU A 164 -14.33 -34.21 -0.07
C GLU A 164 -13.09 -35.10 -0.25
N SER A 165 -12.03 -34.88 0.54
CA SER A 165 -10.77 -35.61 0.43
C SER A 165 -10.17 -35.90 1.81
N ASP A 166 -9.49 -37.05 1.93
CA ASP A 166 -8.68 -37.42 3.09
C ASP A 166 -7.19 -37.11 2.91
N ASP A 167 -6.80 -36.44 1.80
CA ASP A 167 -5.40 -36.10 1.51
C ASP A 167 -4.89 -34.96 2.41
N VAL A 168 -4.36 -35.36 3.57
CA VAL A 168 -3.78 -34.44 4.56
C VAL A 168 -2.63 -33.62 3.98
N GLU A 169 -1.83 -34.15 3.04
CA GLU A 169 -0.72 -33.38 2.47
C GLU A 169 -1.25 -32.24 1.60
N HIS A 170 -2.24 -32.53 0.76
CA HIS A 170 -2.95 -31.52 -0.02
C HIS A 170 -3.62 -30.46 0.87
N HIS A 171 -4.32 -30.87 1.93
CA HIS A 171 -4.90 -29.94 2.91
C HIS A 171 -3.85 -28.97 3.48
N ARG A 172 -2.65 -29.46 3.80
CA ARG A 172 -1.56 -28.62 4.30
C ARG A 172 -1.06 -27.62 3.26
N ARG A 173 -1.02 -28.00 1.97
CA ARG A 173 -0.64 -27.08 0.88
C ARG A 173 -1.68 -25.98 0.67
N VAL A 174 -2.96 -26.34 0.72
CA VAL A 174 -4.08 -25.37 0.71
C VAL A 174 -3.98 -24.42 1.89
N LEU A 175 -3.73 -24.95 3.08
CA LEU A 175 -3.55 -24.12 4.28
C LEU A 175 -2.36 -23.17 4.14
N GLY A 176 -1.27 -23.59 3.48
CA GLY A 176 -0.14 -22.71 3.20
C GLY A 176 -0.42 -21.63 2.16
N ALA A 177 -1.27 -21.88 1.17
CA ALA A 177 -1.78 -20.83 0.28
C ALA A 177 -2.60 -19.79 1.05
N LEU A 178 -3.53 -20.25 1.87
CA LEU A 178 -4.38 -19.39 2.71
C LEU A 178 -3.56 -18.57 3.71
N ASP A 179 -2.60 -19.18 4.39
CA ASP A 179 -1.73 -18.48 5.33
C ASP A 179 -0.91 -17.37 4.65
N ARG A 180 -0.35 -17.63 3.46
CA ARG A 180 0.36 -16.60 2.68
C ARG A 180 -0.56 -15.44 2.31
N LYS A 181 -1.77 -15.75 1.84
CA LYS A 181 -2.76 -14.75 1.40
C LYS A 181 -3.27 -13.89 2.55
N LEU A 182 -3.61 -14.51 3.67
CA LEU A 182 -4.36 -13.87 4.74
C LEU A 182 -3.48 -13.29 5.86
N ARG A 183 -2.18 -13.58 5.81
CA ARG A 183 -1.20 -13.08 6.79
C ARG A 183 -1.16 -11.56 6.91
N SER A 184 -1.38 -10.83 5.82
CA SER A 184 -1.50 -9.36 5.80
C SER A 184 -2.73 -8.85 6.56
N TYR A 185 -3.77 -9.68 6.70
CA TYR A 185 -5.01 -9.36 7.41
C TYR A 185 -5.00 -9.78 8.87
N GLY A 186 -3.87 -10.31 9.37
CA GLY A 186 -3.76 -10.78 10.75
C GLY A 186 -4.33 -12.18 11.00
N ILE A 187 -4.87 -12.83 9.96
CA ILE A 187 -5.34 -14.22 10.02
C ILE A 187 -4.14 -15.16 9.74
N ARG A 188 -4.09 -16.28 10.44
CA ARG A 188 -3.06 -17.32 10.35
C ARG A 188 -3.68 -18.66 10.01
N ALA A 189 -2.85 -19.59 9.51
CA ALA A 189 -3.23 -20.99 9.33
C ALA A 189 -3.97 -21.58 10.54
N GLY A 190 -3.47 -21.32 11.75
CA GLY A 190 -4.04 -21.84 12.99
C GLY A 190 -5.45 -21.33 13.31
N ASP A 191 -5.86 -20.19 12.74
CA ASP A 191 -7.24 -19.68 12.89
C ASP A 191 -8.24 -20.47 12.01
N ILE A 192 -7.75 -21.08 10.93
CA ILE A 192 -8.57 -21.86 9.98
C ILE A 192 -8.56 -23.34 10.37
N ALA A 193 -7.38 -23.90 10.64
CA ALA A 193 -7.18 -25.31 10.97
C ALA A 193 -6.06 -25.45 12.03
N PRO A 194 -6.40 -25.36 13.33
CA PRO A 194 -5.42 -25.39 14.41
C PRO A 194 -4.67 -26.73 14.55
N ASP A 195 -5.19 -27.79 13.93
CA ASP A 195 -4.64 -29.15 13.99
C ASP A 195 -3.64 -29.45 12.86
N LEU A 196 -3.38 -28.51 11.93
CA LEU A 196 -2.54 -28.73 10.76
C LEU A 196 -1.46 -27.65 10.60
N GLU A 197 -0.26 -28.09 10.22
CA GLU A 197 0.84 -27.19 9.85
C GLU A 197 0.85 -26.92 8.34
N PRO A 198 0.95 -25.66 7.89
CA PRO A 198 0.93 -25.32 6.47
C PRO A 198 2.17 -25.82 5.71
N LEU A 199 1.98 -26.21 4.44
CA LEU A 199 3.04 -26.54 3.48
C LEU A 199 3.03 -25.54 2.30
N PRO A 200 4.16 -25.31 1.61
CA PRO A 200 4.19 -24.48 0.41
C PRO A 200 3.17 -24.95 -0.66
N PRO A 201 2.26 -24.07 -1.14
CA PRO A 201 1.46 -24.36 -2.34
C PRO A 201 2.34 -24.35 -3.58
N SER A 202 2.05 -25.27 -4.50
CA SER A 202 2.61 -25.29 -5.85
C SER A 202 1.96 -26.42 -6.63
N THR A 203 1.07 -26.07 -7.54
CA THR A 203 0.46 -27.00 -8.48
C THR A 203 0.27 -26.33 -9.84
N THR A 204 0.69 -27.05 -10.87
CA THR A 204 0.43 -26.77 -12.28
C THR A 204 0.01 -28.09 -12.90
N ILE A 205 -1.09 -28.06 -13.66
CA ILE A 205 -1.61 -29.21 -14.39
C ILE A 205 -1.74 -28.82 -15.87
N THR A 206 -1.52 -29.79 -16.74
CA THR A 206 -1.57 -29.61 -18.20
C THR A 206 -2.25 -30.81 -18.84
N GLU A 207 -3.00 -30.57 -19.90
CA GLU A 207 -3.59 -31.60 -20.74
C GLU A 207 -3.36 -31.28 -22.21
N SER A 208 -2.76 -32.23 -22.92
CA SER A 208 -2.37 -32.06 -24.31
C SER A 208 -3.34 -32.70 -25.30
N PHE A 209 -4.34 -33.47 -24.83
CA PHE A 209 -5.31 -34.19 -25.65
C PHE A 209 -4.71 -35.12 -26.73
N ASN A 210 -3.40 -35.40 -26.67
CA ASN A 210 -2.67 -36.16 -27.68
C ASN A 210 -2.94 -37.67 -27.58
N LYS A 211 -4.14 -38.06 -28.02
CA LYS A 211 -4.59 -39.44 -28.14
C LYS A 211 -5.44 -39.64 -29.38
N SER A 212 -5.59 -40.90 -29.78
CA SER A 212 -6.56 -41.28 -30.82
C SER A 212 -7.98 -40.85 -30.45
N ASN A 213 -8.80 -40.60 -31.48
CA ASN A 213 -10.19 -40.16 -31.29
C ASN A 213 -10.91 -41.01 -30.24
N SER A 214 -11.56 -40.34 -29.29
CA SER A 214 -12.13 -40.95 -28.10
C SER A 214 -13.30 -40.14 -27.60
N THR A 215 -14.38 -40.79 -27.17
CA THR A 215 -15.54 -40.15 -26.53
C THR A 215 -15.28 -39.78 -25.06
N THR A 216 -14.01 -39.58 -24.70
CA THR A 216 -13.60 -39.18 -23.34
C THR A 216 -12.33 -38.36 -23.45
N LEU A 217 -12.23 -37.35 -22.59
CA LEU A 217 -11.03 -36.51 -22.43
C LEU A 217 -9.83 -37.28 -21.85
N GLY A 218 -8.66 -36.63 -21.82
CA GLY A 218 -7.35 -37.23 -21.55
C GLY A 218 -6.39 -37.06 -22.74
N PRO A 219 -5.15 -37.59 -22.67
CA PRO A 219 -4.73 -38.65 -21.76
C PRO A 219 -4.00 -38.19 -20.49
N ASP A 220 -3.58 -36.93 -20.39
CA ASP A 220 -2.64 -36.51 -19.34
C ASP A 220 -3.34 -36.33 -17.98
N LEU A 221 -4.59 -35.89 -17.99
CA LEU A 221 -5.44 -35.72 -16.81
C LEU A 221 -6.66 -36.65 -16.86
N SER A 222 -7.23 -36.90 -15.68
CA SER A 222 -8.57 -37.48 -15.57
C SER A 222 -9.60 -36.35 -15.58
N TRP A 223 -10.73 -36.59 -16.24
CA TRP A 223 -11.77 -35.60 -16.44
C TRP A 223 -13.14 -36.14 -16.08
N THR A 224 -13.96 -35.30 -15.47
CA THR A 224 -15.40 -35.51 -15.30
C THR A 224 -16.15 -34.55 -16.22
N GLU A 225 -16.97 -35.10 -17.11
CA GLU A 225 -17.87 -34.35 -17.97
C GLU A 225 -19.14 -34.01 -17.19
N LEU A 226 -19.36 -32.72 -16.94
CA LEU A 226 -20.46 -32.19 -16.14
C LEU A 226 -21.64 -31.78 -17.02
N GLY A 227 -21.60 -32.13 -18.29
CA GLY A 227 -22.59 -31.76 -19.28
C GLY A 227 -21.98 -31.89 -20.66
N GLY A 228 -22.82 -32.13 -21.65
CA GLY A 228 -22.42 -32.13 -23.05
C GLY A 228 -21.89 -33.48 -23.48
N ASN A 229 -21.22 -33.48 -24.63
CA ASN A 229 -20.58 -34.67 -25.17
C ASN A 229 -19.17 -34.29 -25.55
N TRP A 230 -18.27 -34.36 -24.57
CA TRP A 230 -16.87 -34.02 -24.78
C TRP A 230 -16.15 -35.20 -25.40
N GLU A 231 -15.28 -34.90 -26.36
CA GLU A 231 -14.47 -35.91 -27.03
C GLU A 231 -13.07 -35.38 -27.30
N VAL A 232 -12.15 -36.31 -27.49
CA VAL A 232 -10.89 -36.01 -28.17
C VAL A 232 -11.08 -36.34 -29.64
N PHE A 233 -10.88 -35.35 -30.50
CA PHE A 233 -10.97 -35.49 -31.94
C PHE A 233 -9.72 -34.90 -32.59
N SER A 234 -8.96 -35.75 -33.30
CA SER A 234 -7.72 -35.36 -33.99
C SER A 234 -6.67 -34.72 -33.08
N ASN A 235 -6.50 -35.26 -31.88
CA ASN A 235 -5.62 -34.75 -30.81
C ASN A 235 -6.05 -33.42 -30.19
N GLU A 236 -7.30 -32.99 -30.38
CA GLU A 236 -7.84 -31.77 -29.77
C GLU A 236 -9.07 -32.13 -28.94
N VAL A 237 -9.38 -31.33 -27.91
CA VAL A 237 -10.70 -31.41 -27.26
C VAL A 237 -11.74 -30.82 -28.19
N ALA A 238 -12.88 -31.50 -28.31
CA ALA A 238 -14.06 -31.00 -28.97
C ALA A 238 -15.29 -31.20 -28.08
N ASP A 239 -16.21 -30.23 -28.09
CA ASP A 239 -17.57 -30.45 -27.60
C ASP A 239 -18.48 -30.71 -28.81
N SER A 240 -19.12 -31.87 -28.82
CA SER A 240 -20.08 -32.26 -29.87
C SER A 240 -21.54 -32.14 -29.39
N GLY A 241 -21.75 -31.51 -28.22
CA GLY A 241 -23.01 -31.45 -27.49
C GLY A 241 -23.95 -30.27 -27.78
N ASP A 242 -25.00 -30.22 -26.96
CA ASP A 242 -26.24 -29.41 -27.06
C ASP A 242 -26.03 -27.87 -26.90
N SER A 243 -27.08 -27.11 -27.24
CA SER A 243 -27.29 -25.64 -27.13
C SER A 243 -27.07 -25.00 -25.76
N ALA A 244 -26.82 -25.79 -24.72
CA ALA A 244 -26.59 -25.32 -23.35
C ALA A 244 -25.08 -25.13 -23.07
N VAL A 245 -24.77 -24.44 -21.99
CA VAL A 245 -23.39 -24.38 -21.49
C VAL A 245 -23.01 -25.74 -20.91
N GLN A 246 -21.86 -26.23 -21.33
CA GLN A 246 -21.27 -27.50 -20.93
C GLN A 246 -19.97 -27.21 -20.18
N LEU A 247 -19.71 -27.97 -19.13
CA LEU A 247 -18.47 -27.90 -18.36
C LEU A 247 -17.80 -29.28 -18.34
N ALA A 248 -16.47 -29.28 -18.42
CA ALA A 248 -15.65 -30.44 -18.12
C ALA A 248 -14.65 -30.05 -17.04
N ARG A 249 -14.50 -30.89 -16.02
CA ARG A 249 -13.64 -30.64 -14.87
C ARG A 249 -12.43 -31.56 -14.90
N ALA A 250 -11.24 -30.99 -14.72
CA ALA A 250 -10.06 -31.79 -14.45
C ALA A 250 -10.13 -32.30 -13.00
N ASP A 251 -10.04 -33.62 -12.81
CA ASP A 251 -10.12 -34.27 -11.50
C ASP A 251 -8.76 -34.23 -10.78
N THR A 252 -8.19 -33.04 -10.69
CA THR A 252 -6.95 -32.76 -9.97
C THR A 252 -7.10 -31.45 -9.23
N ASP A 253 -6.93 -31.50 -7.91
CA ASP A 253 -7.02 -30.33 -7.06
C ASP A 253 -5.72 -29.51 -7.10
N LEU A 254 -5.86 -28.21 -7.34
CA LEU A 254 -4.81 -27.23 -7.13
C LEU A 254 -4.63 -26.93 -5.64
N SER A 255 -3.55 -26.24 -5.28
CA SER A 255 -3.22 -25.90 -3.89
C SER A 255 -3.87 -24.58 -3.44
N SER A 256 -4.62 -23.91 -4.30
CA SER A 256 -5.20 -22.60 -4.03
C SER A 256 -6.47 -22.39 -4.85
N ALA A 257 -7.48 -21.77 -4.24
CA ALA A 257 -8.64 -21.23 -4.96
C ALA A 257 -8.31 -19.95 -5.74
N ASP A 258 -7.12 -19.39 -5.53
CA ASP A 258 -6.57 -18.33 -6.38
C ASP A 258 -5.70 -18.97 -7.46
N HIS A 259 -6.31 -19.21 -8.62
CA HIS A 259 -5.75 -19.97 -9.74
C HIS A 259 -6.28 -19.47 -11.09
N TYR A 260 -5.76 -20.03 -12.17
CA TYR A 260 -6.28 -19.81 -13.52
C TYR A 260 -6.56 -21.12 -14.23
N GLY A 261 -7.42 -21.06 -15.25
CA GLY A 261 -7.57 -22.07 -16.30
C GLY A 261 -7.44 -21.41 -17.67
N GLN A 262 -6.66 -22.03 -18.56
CA GLN A 262 -6.43 -21.55 -19.93
C GLN A 262 -6.49 -22.69 -20.94
N ILE A 263 -6.84 -22.34 -22.18
CA ILE A 263 -6.88 -23.25 -23.33
C ILE A 263 -6.53 -22.47 -24.59
N ILE A 264 -5.93 -23.13 -25.57
CA ILE A 264 -5.79 -22.63 -26.93
C ILE A 264 -7.04 -23.05 -27.70
N VAL A 265 -7.83 -22.08 -28.18
CA VAL A 265 -8.98 -22.34 -29.05
C VAL A 265 -8.47 -22.47 -30.48
N THR A 266 -8.69 -23.62 -31.11
CA THR A 266 -8.17 -23.96 -32.45
C THR A 266 -9.23 -23.83 -33.54
N ALA A 267 -10.50 -24.07 -33.20
CA ALA A 267 -11.64 -23.86 -34.10
C ALA A 267 -12.89 -23.42 -33.31
N LEU A 268 -13.73 -22.61 -33.94
CA LEU A 268 -15.05 -22.27 -33.44
C LEU A 268 -16.10 -22.66 -34.48
N GLY A 269 -17.20 -23.22 -33.99
CA GLY A 269 -18.36 -23.58 -34.80
C GLY A 269 -19.14 -22.38 -35.33
N ASP A 270 -20.24 -22.67 -36.01
CA ASP A 270 -21.21 -21.64 -36.40
C ASP A 270 -22.15 -21.24 -35.25
N GLY A 271 -23.06 -20.29 -35.52
CA GLY A 271 -24.14 -19.93 -34.60
C GLY A 271 -23.64 -19.29 -33.30
N SER A 272 -23.91 -19.94 -32.17
CA SER A 272 -23.53 -19.50 -30.82
C SER A 272 -22.36 -20.29 -30.23
N SER A 273 -21.53 -20.90 -31.07
CA SER A 273 -20.40 -21.73 -30.64
C SER A 273 -19.37 -20.89 -29.86
N ARG A 274 -18.92 -21.44 -28.72
CA ARG A 274 -17.90 -20.85 -27.86
C ARG A 274 -17.15 -21.91 -27.06
N LEU A 275 -15.88 -21.65 -26.78
CA LEU A 275 -14.99 -22.50 -25.99
C LEU A 275 -14.05 -21.64 -25.13
N GLY A 276 -13.69 -22.12 -23.95
CA GLY A 276 -12.61 -21.52 -23.17
C GLY A 276 -12.32 -22.24 -21.85
N GLY A 277 -11.51 -21.59 -21.01
CA GLY A 277 -11.07 -22.12 -19.72
C GLY A 277 -12.04 -21.80 -18.59
N ALA A 278 -12.11 -22.70 -17.62
CA ALA A 278 -12.88 -22.58 -16.39
C ALA A 278 -11.99 -22.74 -15.14
N ALA A 279 -12.40 -22.11 -14.05
CA ALA A 279 -11.72 -22.13 -12.77
C ALA A 279 -12.74 -22.14 -11.62
N ARG A 280 -12.33 -22.66 -10.45
CA ARG A 280 -13.20 -22.90 -9.29
C ARG A 280 -14.39 -23.81 -9.62
N VAL A 281 -14.14 -24.82 -10.44
CA VAL A 281 -15.17 -25.76 -10.90
C VAL A 281 -15.52 -26.71 -9.76
N GLN A 282 -16.78 -26.70 -9.34
CA GLN A 282 -17.36 -27.54 -8.31
C GLN A 282 -18.57 -28.26 -8.85
N THR A 283 -18.66 -29.57 -8.56
CA THR A 283 -19.79 -30.38 -8.96
C THR A 283 -19.90 -31.71 -8.23
N VAL A 284 -21.15 -32.08 -8.00
CA VAL A 284 -21.59 -33.45 -7.70
C VAL A 284 -22.22 -34.09 -8.96
N ASP A 285 -22.93 -33.32 -9.80
CA ASP A 285 -23.54 -33.73 -11.08
C ASP A 285 -23.77 -32.56 -12.05
N SER A 286 -24.21 -32.87 -13.28
CA SER A 286 -24.40 -31.95 -14.41
C SER A 286 -25.50 -30.89 -14.30
N THR A 287 -26.27 -30.90 -13.21
CA THR A 287 -27.38 -29.96 -12.97
C THR A 287 -27.08 -28.98 -11.84
N THR A 288 -25.94 -29.17 -11.17
CA THR A 288 -25.55 -28.43 -9.96
C THR A 288 -24.20 -27.73 -10.13
N ASP A 289 -23.74 -27.61 -11.37
CA ASP A 289 -22.44 -27.02 -11.72
C ASP A 289 -22.25 -25.62 -11.18
N THR A 290 -21.08 -25.39 -10.58
CA THR A 290 -20.67 -24.08 -10.10
C THR A 290 -19.25 -23.79 -10.55
N ALA A 291 -19.05 -22.71 -11.32
CA ALA A 291 -17.76 -22.35 -11.88
C ALA A 291 -17.69 -20.88 -12.28
N TYR A 292 -16.47 -20.36 -12.42
CA TYR A 292 -16.21 -19.19 -13.25
C TYR A 292 -15.54 -19.63 -14.55
N HIS A 293 -15.89 -19.00 -15.66
CA HIS A 293 -15.32 -19.34 -16.96
C HIS A 293 -15.20 -18.14 -17.89
N VAL A 294 -14.24 -18.23 -18.80
CA VAL A 294 -14.14 -17.36 -19.96
C VAL A 294 -14.39 -18.17 -21.21
N ALA A 295 -15.08 -17.61 -22.21
CA ALA A 295 -15.27 -18.25 -23.49
C ALA A 295 -15.02 -17.29 -24.65
N LEU A 296 -14.33 -17.76 -25.68
CA LEU A 296 -14.24 -17.09 -26.97
C LEU A 296 -15.42 -17.53 -27.82
N ARG A 297 -16.20 -16.57 -28.31
CA ARG A 297 -17.38 -16.80 -29.14
C ARG A 297 -17.07 -16.46 -30.60
N ASN A 298 -17.69 -17.20 -31.51
CA ASN A 298 -17.51 -17.04 -32.96
C ASN A 298 -17.97 -15.67 -33.53
N ASN A 299 -18.62 -14.83 -32.73
CA ASN A 299 -19.05 -13.48 -33.09
C ASN A 299 -18.09 -12.41 -32.58
N ASP A 300 -16.80 -12.76 -32.43
CA ASP A 300 -15.76 -11.85 -31.99
C ASP A 300 -15.98 -11.30 -30.56
N ALA A 301 -16.51 -12.13 -29.65
CA ALA A 301 -16.71 -11.74 -28.25
C ALA A 301 -15.95 -12.66 -27.27
N LEU A 302 -15.31 -12.05 -26.27
CA LEU A 302 -14.76 -12.73 -25.10
C LEU A 302 -15.71 -12.49 -23.92
N GLU A 303 -16.38 -13.54 -23.48
CA GLU A 303 -17.39 -13.51 -22.41
C GLU A 303 -16.80 -14.06 -21.11
N LEU A 304 -16.88 -13.28 -20.04
CA LEU A 304 -16.58 -13.72 -18.67
C LEU A 304 -17.90 -13.94 -17.95
N GLU A 305 -18.11 -15.17 -17.49
CA GLU A 305 -19.37 -15.62 -16.91
C GLU A 305 -19.13 -16.40 -15.62
N LYS A 306 -20.20 -16.61 -14.87
CA LYS A 306 -20.25 -17.58 -13.78
C LYS A 306 -21.45 -18.51 -13.95
N THR A 307 -21.31 -19.73 -13.48
CA THR A 307 -22.41 -20.69 -13.29
C THR A 307 -22.58 -20.92 -11.80
N VAL A 308 -23.81 -20.84 -11.30
CA VAL A 308 -24.15 -21.23 -9.92
C VAL A 308 -25.33 -22.20 -10.00
N SER A 309 -25.11 -23.44 -9.56
CA SER A 309 -26.06 -24.55 -9.66
C SER A 309 -26.70 -24.65 -11.05
N GLY A 310 -25.87 -24.70 -12.10
CA GLY A 310 -26.29 -24.81 -13.50
C GLY A 310 -26.85 -23.53 -14.12
N THR A 311 -27.01 -22.44 -13.36
CA THR A 311 -27.55 -21.17 -13.87
C THR A 311 -26.45 -20.16 -14.17
N ASN A 312 -26.40 -19.69 -15.43
CA ASN A 312 -25.37 -18.77 -15.88
C ASN A 312 -25.69 -17.30 -15.58
N THR A 313 -24.65 -16.53 -15.32
CA THR A 313 -24.68 -15.06 -15.21
C THR A 313 -23.52 -14.47 -16.00
N GLU A 314 -23.82 -13.53 -16.88
CA GLU A 314 -22.81 -12.75 -17.60
C GLU A 314 -22.24 -11.64 -16.72
N LEU A 315 -20.91 -11.64 -16.54
CA LEU A 315 -20.20 -10.64 -15.71
C LEU A 315 -19.52 -9.57 -16.56
N ALA A 316 -18.99 -9.95 -17.72
CA ALA A 316 -18.47 -9.04 -18.73
C ALA A 316 -18.51 -9.67 -20.13
N SER A 317 -18.61 -8.84 -21.15
CA SER A 317 -18.49 -9.24 -22.55
C SER A 317 -17.74 -8.14 -23.30
N THR A 318 -16.67 -8.49 -24.01
CA THR A 318 -15.84 -7.52 -24.75
C THR A 318 -15.52 -8.04 -26.14
N ALA A 319 -15.67 -7.17 -27.15
CA ALA A 319 -15.32 -7.51 -28.52
C ALA A 319 -13.81 -7.76 -28.68
N GLN A 320 -13.43 -8.83 -29.37
CA GLN A 320 -12.05 -9.21 -29.70
C GLN A 320 -12.00 -9.70 -31.14
N THR A 321 -10.98 -9.31 -31.90
CA THR A 321 -10.77 -9.85 -33.23
C THR A 321 -10.20 -11.27 -33.13
N VAL A 322 -10.99 -12.27 -33.52
CA VAL A 322 -10.59 -13.68 -33.45
C VAL A 322 -9.72 -14.06 -34.64
N THR A 323 -8.57 -14.68 -34.38
CA THR A 323 -7.65 -15.24 -35.39
C THR A 323 -7.03 -16.52 -34.86
N LEU A 324 -7.78 -17.61 -35.00
CA LEU A 324 -7.40 -18.90 -34.42
C LEU A 324 -6.08 -19.45 -35.02
N PRO A 325 -5.23 -20.11 -34.21
CA PRO A 325 -5.45 -20.41 -32.80
C PRO A 325 -5.24 -19.21 -31.88
N ASP A 326 -6.14 -19.02 -30.91
CA ASP A 326 -6.09 -17.96 -29.90
C ASP A 326 -6.11 -18.53 -28.49
N THR A 327 -5.30 -17.98 -27.59
CA THR A 327 -5.29 -18.40 -26.18
C THR A 327 -6.26 -17.56 -25.35
N VAL A 328 -7.14 -18.23 -24.59
CA VAL A 328 -8.02 -17.59 -23.60
C VAL A 328 -7.73 -18.11 -22.20
N LYS A 329 -7.78 -17.21 -21.21
CA LYS A 329 -7.53 -17.54 -19.80
C LYS A 329 -8.49 -16.83 -18.87
N VAL A 330 -9.05 -17.56 -17.91
CA VAL A 330 -9.73 -17.00 -16.73
C VAL A 330 -8.78 -17.09 -15.54
N GLU A 331 -8.61 -15.99 -14.81
CA GLU A 331 -7.73 -15.88 -13.65
C GLU A 331 -8.52 -15.31 -12.47
N ILE A 332 -8.40 -15.93 -11.30
CA ILE A 332 -9.17 -15.55 -10.12
C ILE A 332 -8.23 -15.32 -8.94
N ASN A 333 -8.32 -14.16 -8.32
CA ASN A 333 -7.59 -13.81 -7.10
C ASN A 333 -8.55 -13.23 -6.07
N GLY A 334 -8.94 -14.03 -5.08
CA GLY A 334 -9.99 -13.67 -4.13
C GLY A 334 -11.32 -13.44 -4.83
N SER A 335 -11.79 -12.20 -4.81
CA SER A 335 -13.01 -11.75 -5.48
C SER A 335 -12.74 -10.95 -6.76
N THR A 336 -11.48 -10.87 -7.20
CA THR A 336 -11.10 -10.23 -8.46
C THR A 336 -10.97 -11.29 -9.53
N LEU A 337 -11.78 -11.17 -10.59
CA LEU A 337 -11.81 -12.08 -11.72
C LEU A 337 -11.30 -11.34 -12.94
N LYS A 338 -10.44 -12.01 -13.70
CA LYS A 338 -9.85 -11.46 -14.91
C LYS A 338 -9.97 -12.43 -16.07
N SER A 339 -10.16 -11.87 -17.26
CA SER A 339 -10.08 -12.64 -18.50
C SER A 339 -8.93 -12.10 -19.36
N TYR A 340 -8.23 -13.01 -20.03
CA TYR A 340 -7.14 -12.67 -20.93
C TYR A 340 -7.38 -13.24 -22.32
N PHE A 341 -6.92 -12.52 -23.33
CA PHE A 341 -6.90 -12.92 -24.74
C PHE A 341 -5.47 -12.74 -25.26
N ASN A 342 -4.86 -13.82 -25.74
CA ASN A 342 -3.46 -13.86 -26.22
C ASN A 342 -2.48 -13.20 -25.24
N GLY A 343 -2.63 -13.53 -23.95
CA GLY A 343 -1.79 -13.04 -22.86
C GLY A 343 -2.08 -11.61 -22.38
N SER A 344 -2.98 -10.87 -23.05
CA SER A 344 -3.38 -9.51 -22.65
C SER A 344 -4.65 -9.54 -21.80
N GLU A 345 -4.66 -8.82 -20.66
CA GLU A 345 -5.85 -8.65 -19.83
C GLU A 345 -6.92 -7.87 -20.61
N VAL A 346 -8.14 -8.42 -20.69
CA VAL A 346 -9.28 -7.83 -21.40
C VAL A 346 -10.33 -7.34 -20.41
N ASN A 347 -10.73 -8.19 -19.46
CA ASN A 347 -11.70 -7.85 -18.43
C ASN A 347 -11.08 -7.98 -17.04
N SER A 348 -11.54 -7.14 -16.11
CA SER A 348 -11.31 -7.26 -14.67
C SER A 348 -12.57 -6.83 -13.92
N VAL A 349 -13.19 -7.75 -13.19
CA VAL A 349 -14.45 -7.54 -12.46
C VAL A 349 -14.36 -8.03 -11.02
N THR A 350 -15.22 -7.52 -10.15
CA THR A 350 -15.41 -8.06 -8.81
C THR A 350 -16.69 -8.89 -8.74
N ASP A 351 -16.55 -10.15 -8.33
CA ASP A 351 -17.66 -11.04 -7.98
C ASP A 351 -17.27 -11.85 -6.74
N THR A 352 -18.22 -12.05 -5.83
CA THR A 352 -17.98 -12.75 -4.56
C THR A 352 -18.71 -14.09 -4.47
N GLY A 353 -19.50 -14.47 -5.47
CA GLY A 353 -20.43 -15.59 -5.38
C GLY A 353 -19.75 -16.93 -5.09
N ILE A 354 -18.69 -17.25 -5.84
CA ILE A 354 -18.04 -18.57 -5.77
C ILE A 354 -16.70 -18.41 -5.06
N THR A 355 -16.56 -19.03 -3.90
CA THR A 355 -15.31 -19.11 -3.13
C THR A 355 -14.89 -20.57 -2.99
N GLY A 356 -13.65 -20.81 -2.56
CA GLY A 356 -13.10 -22.15 -2.52
C GLY A 356 -12.99 -22.77 -3.92
N ASN A 357 -13.18 -24.09 -3.99
CA ASN A 357 -13.10 -24.94 -5.18
C ASN A 357 -11.73 -24.92 -5.87
N LEU A 358 -11.06 -26.07 -5.83
CA LEU A 358 -9.65 -26.17 -6.19
C LEU A 358 -9.43 -26.76 -7.58
N ARG A 359 -10.50 -27.09 -8.31
CA ARG A 359 -10.42 -27.67 -9.65
C ARG A 359 -10.61 -26.62 -10.72
N ALA A 360 -9.91 -26.83 -11.82
CA ALA A 360 -10.05 -26.08 -13.06
C ALA A 360 -10.76 -26.95 -14.11
N GLY A 361 -11.04 -26.37 -15.27
CA GLY A 361 -11.71 -27.11 -16.33
C GLY A 361 -11.89 -26.34 -17.62
N LEU A 362 -12.81 -26.81 -18.43
CA LEU A 362 -13.19 -26.26 -19.72
C LEU A 362 -14.66 -25.88 -19.69
N MET A 363 -15.01 -24.88 -20.50
CA MET A 363 -16.38 -24.52 -20.80
C MET A 363 -16.59 -24.48 -22.31
N ALA A 364 -17.69 -25.05 -22.77
CA ALA A 364 -18.15 -24.94 -24.15
C ALA A 364 -19.65 -24.66 -24.22
N ARG A 365 -20.09 -24.21 -25.39
CA ARG A 365 -21.51 -24.22 -25.81
C ARG A 365 -21.49 -24.30 -27.32
N ASN A 366 -22.24 -25.23 -27.91
CA ASN A 366 -22.38 -25.33 -29.35
C ASN A 366 -23.83 -25.13 -29.80
N GLY A 367 -24.05 -24.73 -31.05
CA GLY A 367 -25.38 -24.75 -31.63
C GLY A 367 -25.79 -26.19 -31.99
N ILE A 368 -27.09 -26.50 -31.93
CA ILE A 368 -27.66 -27.85 -32.21
C ILE A 368 -27.23 -28.41 -33.59
N THR A 369 -26.82 -27.55 -34.51
CA THR A 369 -26.42 -27.89 -35.88
C THR A 369 -24.98 -27.46 -36.23
N ALA A 370 -24.21 -26.97 -35.24
CA ALA A 370 -22.92 -26.35 -35.47
C ALA A 370 -21.80 -27.38 -35.61
N ALA A 371 -20.77 -27.04 -36.40
CA ALA A 371 -19.47 -27.68 -36.22
C ALA A 371 -18.99 -27.49 -34.78
N ALA A 372 -18.32 -28.48 -34.21
CA ALA A 372 -17.81 -28.41 -32.84
C ALA A 372 -16.81 -27.25 -32.68
N ALA A 373 -16.78 -26.63 -31.50
CA ALA A 373 -15.62 -25.85 -31.09
C ALA A 373 -14.49 -26.82 -30.70
N HIS A 374 -13.27 -26.48 -31.09
CA HIS A 374 -12.07 -27.26 -30.79
C HIS A 374 -11.06 -26.43 -30.01
N GLY A 375 -10.32 -27.11 -29.12
CA GLY A 375 -9.21 -26.51 -28.41
C GLY A 375 -8.12 -27.52 -28.07
N ASP A 376 -6.99 -26.99 -27.63
CA ASP A 376 -5.79 -27.76 -27.32
C ASP A 376 -4.96 -27.08 -26.22
N ASP A 377 -3.97 -27.79 -25.69
CA ASP A 377 -2.99 -27.32 -24.70
C ASP A 377 -3.67 -26.66 -23.48
N PHE A 378 -4.51 -27.42 -22.77
CA PHE A 378 -5.11 -26.95 -21.53
C PHE A 378 -4.04 -26.82 -20.44
N GLU A 379 -4.09 -25.74 -19.67
CA GLU A 379 -3.24 -25.53 -18.51
C GLU A 379 -4.01 -24.84 -17.38
N ALA A 380 -3.74 -25.26 -16.15
CA ALA A 380 -4.19 -24.56 -14.95
C ALA A 380 -3.10 -24.56 -13.88
N ALA A 381 -3.00 -23.48 -13.11
CA ALA A 381 -2.04 -23.40 -12.01
C ALA A 381 -2.48 -22.42 -10.93
N ASP A 382 -1.92 -22.61 -9.73
CA ASP A 382 -2.01 -21.63 -8.66
C ASP A 382 -1.44 -20.29 -9.11
N LEU A 383 -2.07 -19.19 -8.71
CA LEU A 383 -1.43 -17.90 -8.80
C LEU A 383 -0.26 -17.88 -7.84
N ALA A 384 0.95 -17.75 -8.38
CA ALA A 384 2.17 -17.61 -7.60
C ALA A 384 1.97 -16.45 -6.61
N GLY A 385 1.63 -16.78 -5.36
CA GLY A 385 1.32 -15.80 -4.33
C GLY A 385 2.46 -14.80 -4.28
N VAL A 386 2.17 -13.55 -4.62
CA VAL A 386 3.13 -12.49 -5.01
C VAL A 386 4.45 -12.62 -4.26
N GLU A 387 5.38 -13.38 -4.82
CA GLU A 387 6.74 -13.37 -4.32
C GLU A 387 7.33 -12.05 -4.75
N THR A 388 7.62 -11.20 -3.76
CA THR A 388 8.78 -10.33 -3.91
C THR A 388 9.98 -11.26 -4.05
N ARG A 389 10.33 -11.62 -5.30
CA ARG A 389 11.55 -12.39 -5.60
C ARG A 389 12.75 -11.55 -5.18
N SER A 390 13.11 -11.64 -3.90
CA SER A 390 14.38 -11.23 -3.36
C SER A 390 15.29 -12.44 -3.50
N LEU A 391 16.14 -12.44 -4.52
CA LEU A 391 17.23 -13.41 -4.58
C LEU A 391 18.23 -13.06 -3.46
N ALA A 392 18.14 -13.79 -2.35
CA ALA A 392 19.13 -13.77 -1.28
C ALA A 392 19.89 -15.09 -1.31
N GLY A 393 21.19 -15.03 -1.61
CA GLY A 393 22.07 -16.21 -1.61
C GLY A 393 23.37 -15.96 -2.37
N SER A 394 24.48 -16.49 -1.84
CA SER A 394 25.80 -16.48 -2.49
C SER A 394 25.77 -17.37 -3.74
N GLN A 395 26.12 -16.84 -4.91
CA GLN A 395 26.10 -17.61 -6.15
C GLN A 395 27.47 -18.29 -6.44
N PRO A 396 27.49 -19.50 -7.02
CA PRO A 396 28.72 -20.23 -7.29
C PRO A 396 29.59 -19.55 -8.36
N ALA A 397 30.92 -19.63 -8.19
CA ALA A 397 31.90 -19.13 -9.16
C ALA A 397 31.84 -19.92 -10.48
N SER A 398 32.09 -19.26 -11.60
CA SER A 398 32.09 -19.87 -12.94
C SER A 398 33.37 -19.58 -13.70
N THR A 399 33.98 -20.60 -14.30
CA THR A 399 35.09 -20.51 -15.25
C THR A 399 34.54 -20.56 -16.69
N GLY A 400 34.45 -19.42 -17.40
CA GLY A 400 33.96 -19.35 -18.79
C GLY A 400 33.38 -18.00 -19.24
N THR A 401 32.81 -17.95 -20.46
CA THR A 401 32.01 -16.81 -20.96
C THR A 401 30.58 -16.94 -20.45
N LEU A 402 30.11 -15.94 -19.70
CA LEU A 402 28.76 -15.93 -19.15
C LEU A 402 28.00 -14.70 -19.66
N VAL A 403 26.94 -14.93 -20.44
CA VAL A 403 25.99 -13.90 -20.87
C VAL A 403 24.73 -14.06 -20.04
N ARG A 404 24.39 -13.06 -19.24
CA ARG A 404 23.22 -13.08 -18.36
C ARG A 404 22.29 -11.91 -18.67
N VAL A 405 21.04 -12.22 -19.00
CA VAL A 405 19.95 -11.26 -19.21
C VAL A 405 18.91 -11.50 -18.11
N GLU A 406 18.79 -10.57 -17.17
CA GLU A 406 17.78 -10.65 -16.11
C GLU A 406 16.68 -9.63 -16.37
N GLN A 407 15.47 -10.13 -16.66
CA GLN A 407 14.29 -9.30 -16.82
C GLN A 407 13.60 -9.13 -15.46
N ALA A 408 13.63 -7.91 -14.93
CA ALA A 408 12.82 -7.43 -13.80
C ALA A 408 13.13 -7.82 -12.32
N PRO A 409 14.38 -8.06 -11.86
CA PRO A 409 14.64 -8.14 -10.42
C PRO A 409 14.47 -6.76 -9.73
N ARG A 410 13.70 -6.68 -8.63
CA ARG A 410 13.55 -5.43 -7.85
C ARG A 410 14.76 -5.16 -6.93
N ALA A 411 15.38 -6.21 -6.38
CA ALA A 411 16.55 -6.13 -5.51
C ALA A 411 17.44 -7.38 -5.68
N VAL A 412 18.76 -7.18 -5.61
CA VAL A 412 19.78 -8.26 -5.55
C VAL A 412 20.63 -8.04 -4.31
N ALA A 413 20.70 -9.04 -3.42
CA ALA A 413 21.50 -8.99 -2.19
C ALA A 413 22.37 -10.25 -2.05
N GLY A 414 23.66 -10.07 -1.75
CA GLY A 414 24.64 -11.15 -1.55
C GLY A 414 25.87 -11.08 -2.46
N GLY A 415 26.95 -11.75 -2.05
CA GLY A 415 28.23 -11.77 -2.77
C GLY A 415 28.08 -12.36 -4.17
N GLN A 416 28.47 -11.59 -5.18
CA GLN A 416 28.35 -11.94 -6.60
C GLN A 416 29.55 -12.76 -7.09
N PRO A 417 29.40 -13.62 -8.12
CA PRO A 417 30.44 -14.59 -8.51
C PRO A 417 31.68 -13.92 -9.12
N ALA A 418 32.87 -14.24 -8.61
CA ALA A 418 34.13 -13.91 -9.25
C ALA A 418 34.24 -14.67 -10.59
N ALA A 419 34.61 -13.97 -11.67
CA ALA A 419 34.70 -14.55 -13.01
C ALA A 419 36.14 -14.52 -13.53
N THR A 420 36.67 -15.69 -13.86
CA THR A 420 37.87 -15.87 -14.69
C THR A 420 37.41 -16.04 -16.15
N GLY A 421 37.06 -14.93 -16.82
CA GLY A 421 36.51 -14.95 -18.19
C GLY A 421 35.87 -13.62 -18.67
N THR A 422 35.02 -13.69 -19.70
CA THR A 422 34.20 -12.56 -20.18
C THR A 422 32.81 -12.59 -19.54
N LEU A 423 32.44 -11.52 -18.85
CA LEU A 423 31.12 -11.36 -18.23
C LEU A 423 30.36 -10.20 -18.89
N ALA A 424 29.26 -10.50 -19.57
CA ALA A 424 28.34 -9.52 -20.13
C ALA A 424 27.02 -9.57 -19.35
N ARG A 425 26.68 -8.47 -18.68
CA ARG A 425 25.49 -8.37 -17.82
C ARG A 425 24.64 -7.17 -18.23
N THR A 426 23.36 -7.44 -18.50
CA THR A 426 22.35 -6.44 -18.82
C THR A 426 21.21 -6.54 -17.80
N GLU A 427 21.02 -5.48 -17.00
CA GLU A 427 19.95 -5.38 -15.99
C GLU A 427 19.04 -4.19 -16.31
N GLN A 428 17.81 -4.49 -16.77
CA GLN A 428 16.96 -3.48 -17.40
C GLN A 428 16.05 -2.74 -16.40
N ALA A 429 15.89 -3.23 -15.16
CA ALA A 429 14.92 -2.68 -14.19
C ALA A 429 15.34 -2.74 -12.69
N LEU A 430 16.63 -2.88 -12.38
CA LEU A 430 17.09 -3.00 -10.98
C LEU A 430 16.84 -1.71 -10.19
N ARG A 431 16.18 -1.78 -9.02
CA ARG A 431 15.96 -0.61 -8.14
C ARG A 431 17.06 -0.42 -7.10
N ALA A 432 17.59 -1.51 -6.52
CA ALA A 432 18.66 -1.50 -5.52
C ALA A 432 19.60 -2.72 -5.64
N SER A 433 20.90 -2.50 -5.46
CA SER A 433 21.91 -3.55 -5.29
C SER A 433 22.65 -3.34 -3.96
N ALA A 434 22.82 -4.40 -3.17
CA ALA A 434 23.58 -4.38 -1.92
C ALA A 434 24.52 -5.59 -1.82
N GLY A 435 25.81 -5.34 -1.53
CA GLY A 435 26.84 -6.37 -1.33
C GLY A 435 28.04 -6.24 -2.28
N ASP A 436 29.12 -6.97 -1.95
CA ASP A 436 30.39 -6.93 -2.68
C ASP A 436 30.24 -7.43 -4.12
N GLN A 437 30.73 -6.61 -5.05
CA GLN A 437 30.62 -6.83 -6.48
C GLN A 437 31.81 -7.67 -7.01
N PRO A 438 31.65 -8.38 -8.15
CA PRO A 438 32.59 -9.43 -8.53
C PRO A 438 33.95 -8.90 -8.99
N THR A 439 35.05 -9.46 -8.46
CA THR A 439 36.40 -9.31 -9.02
C THR A 439 36.48 -10.01 -10.37
N ALA A 440 36.97 -9.30 -11.39
CA ALA A 440 37.10 -9.83 -12.75
C ALA A 440 38.54 -9.72 -13.23
N THR A 441 39.11 -10.84 -13.66
CA THR A 441 40.45 -10.93 -14.28
C THR A 441 40.40 -10.79 -15.82
N GLY A 442 39.21 -10.65 -16.43
CA GLY A 442 38.97 -10.52 -17.89
C GLY A 442 38.23 -9.25 -18.34
N ILE A 443 37.32 -9.36 -19.33
CA ILE A 443 36.49 -8.25 -19.84
C ILE A 443 35.15 -8.22 -19.10
N LEU A 444 34.79 -7.06 -18.54
CA LEU A 444 33.51 -6.82 -17.89
C LEU A 444 32.76 -5.69 -18.58
N THR A 445 31.58 -6.00 -19.14
CA THR A 445 30.67 -5.00 -19.72
C THR A 445 29.40 -4.96 -18.88
N ARG A 446 29.08 -3.78 -18.31
CA ARG A 446 27.87 -3.57 -17.51
C ARG A 446 27.05 -2.40 -18.05
N VAL A 447 25.77 -2.68 -18.30
CA VAL A 447 24.77 -1.68 -18.69
C VAL A 447 23.64 -1.71 -17.66
N PHE A 448 23.48 -0.61 -16.93
CA PHE A 448 22.39 -0.43 -15.97
C PHE A 448 21.43 0.63 -16.50
N GLY A 449 20.15 0.26 -16.62
CA GLY A 449 19.11 1.14 -17.16
C GLY A 449 18.79 2.34 -16.26
N GLN A 450 18.32 2.12 -15.02
CA GLN A 450 17.92 3.19 -14.07
C GLN A 450 17.98 2.80 -12.57
N PRO A 451 19.15 2.50 -11.99
CA PRO A 451 19.23 2.17 -10.56
C PRO A 451 18.98 3.39 -9.65
N ARG A 452 18.19 3.22 -8.58
CA ARG A 452 17.91 4.31 -7.60
C ARG A 452 19.00 4.45 -6.54
N SER A 453 19.57 3.34 -6.06
CA SER A 453 20.65 3.31 -5.06
C SER A 453 21.58 2.10 -5.23
N LEU A 454 22.89 2.33 -5.13
CA LEU A 454 23.93 1.30 -5.04
C LEU A 454 24.71 1.50 -3.74
N SER A 455 24.85 0.44 -2.93
CA SER A 455 25.69 0.44 -1.72
C SER A 455 26.57 -0.81 -1.67
N GLY A 456 27.88 -0.61 -1.46
CA GLY A 456 28.87 -1.68 -1.36
C GLY A 456 30.12 -1.42 -2.20
N ASP A 457 31.22 -2.09 -1.87
CA ASP A 457 32.51 -1.88 -2.53
C ASP A 457 32.49 -2.39 -3.98
N GLN A 458 33.02 -1.55 -4.88
CA GLN A 458 33.09 -1.84 -6.31
C GLN A 458 34.37 -2.62 -6.63
N PRO A 459 34.40 -3.45 -7.71
CA PRO A 459 35.49 -4.39 -7.89
C PRO A 459 36.82 -3.75 -8.29
N THR A 460 37.90 -4.50 -8.08
CA THR A 460 39.26 -4.22 -8.53
C THR A 460 39.55 -5.00 -9.84
N PRO A 461 39.21 -4.49 -11.03
CA PRO A 461 39.53 -5.20 -12.29
C PRO A 461 41.02 -5.08 -12.63
N THR A 462 41.63 -6.21 -13.00
CA THR A 462 42.98 -6.25 -13.60
C THR A 462 42.95 -6.19 -15.14
N GLY A 463 41.76 -6.13 -15.77
CA GLY A 463 41.53 -6.09 -17.23
C GLY A 463 40.81 -4.82 -17.74
N THR A 464 40.05 -4.93 -18.85
CA THR A 464 39.26 -3.83 -19.45
C THR A 464 37.85 -3.75 -18.87
N LEU A 465 37.47 -2.59 -18.34
CA LEU A 465 36.13 -2.34 -17.80
C LEU A 465 35.41 -1.23 -18.57
N ALA A 466 34.25 -1.55 -19.14
CA ALA A 466 33.31 -0.59 -19.72
C ALA A 466 32.01 -0.58 -18.90
N ALA A 467 31.74 0.55 -18.24
CA ALA A 467 30.55 0.73 -17.42
C ALA A 467 29.75 1.96 -17.89
N VAL A 468 28.50 1.73 -18.28
CA VAL A 468 27.54 2.78 -18.66
C VAL A 468 26.45 2.83 -17.59
N TRP A 469 26.31 3.99 -16.95
CA TRP A 469 25.33 4.23 -15.90
C TRP A 469 24.40 5.36 -16.31
N GLU A 470 23.12 5.05 -16.48
CA GLU A 470 22.08 6.03 -16.78
C GLU A 470 21.19 6.25 -15.53
N GLY A 471 21.03 7.51 -15.09
CA GLY A 471 20.00 7.87 -14.10
C GLY A 471 20.25 7.60 -12.60
N VAL A 472 21.50 7.40 -12.15
CA VAL A 472 21.83 7.12 -10.73
C VAL A 472 21.54 8.31 -9.81
N ARG A 473 20.74 8.12 -8.74
CA ARG A 473 20.48 9.16 -7.72
C ARG A 473 21.57 9.26 -6.64
N ALA A 474 22.04 8.14 -6.10
CA ALA A 474 23.08 8.10 -5.05
C ALA A 474 23.98 6.86 -5.18
N LEU A 475 25.27 7.04 -4.94
CA LEU A 475 26.29 5.98 -4.93
C LEU A 475 27.15 6.13 -3.66
N ALA A 476 27.24 5.07 -2.84
CA ALA A 476 27.99 5.05 -1.59
C ALA A 476 28.85 3.77 -1.48
N GLY A 477 30.10 3.91 -1.03
CA GLY A 477 31.10 2.83 -0.92
C GLY A 477 32.39 3.14 -1.70
N ASP A 478 33.44 2.35 -1.49
CA ASP A 478 34.72 2.55 -2.19
C ASP A 478 34.57 2.21 -3.68
N GLN A 479 35.09 3.10 -4.53
CA GLN A 479 34.88 3.03 -5.97
C GLN A 479 35.98 2.21 -6.68
N LEU A 480 35.82 1.95 -7.98
CA LEU A 480 36.70 1.07 -8.79
C LEU A 480 38.20 1.47 -8.74
N ALA A 481 39.10 0.54 -8.38
CA ALA A 481 40.54 0.63 -8.66
C ALA A 481 40.87 -0.23 -9.89
N ALA A 482 41.38 0.38 -10.97
CA ALA A 482 41.71 -0.37 -12.19
C ALA A 482 43.23 -0.38 -12.42
N ALA A 483 43.76 -1.57 -12.74
CA ALA A 483 45.13 -1.75 -13.24
C ALA A 483 45.23 -1.70 -14.78
N GLY A 484 44.14 -1.35 -15.49
CA GLY A 484 44.02 -1.33 -16.96
C GLY A 484 43.28 -0.10 -17.52
N THR A 485 42.59 -0.23 -18.67
CA THR A 485 41.80 0.85 -19.29
C THR A 485 40.40 0.95 -18.67
N LEU A 486 40.03 2.13 -18.17
CA LEU A 486 38.70 2.40 -17.62
C LEU A 486 37.97 3.50 -18.41
N ALA A 487 36.84 3.14 -19.02
CA ALA A 487 35.92 4.08 -19.65
C ALA A 487 34.61 4.14 -18.85
N THR A 488 34.31 5.31 -18.26
CA THR A 488 33.11 5.52 -17.45
C THR A 488 32.32 6.73 -17.98
N LYS A 489 31.03 6.50 -18.27
CA LYS A 489 30.09 7.55 -18.69
C LYS A 489 28.95 7.63 -17.65
N LEU A 490 28.86 8.76 -16.95
CA LEU A 490 27.79 9.02 -15.97
C LEU A 490 26.94 10.21 -16.42
N THR A 491 25.64 9.97 -16.59
CA THR A 491 24.66 10.98 -17.00
C THR A 491 23.68 11.26 -15.85
N ALA A 492 23.63 12.51 -15.37
CA ALA A 492 22.71 13.06 -14.35
C ALA A 492 22.80 12.46 -12.93
N PHE A 493 23.65 13.02 -12.06
CA PHE A 493 23.97 12.46 -10.74
C PHE A 493 23.82 13.48 -9.59
N LYS A 494 23.20 13.09 -8.46
CA LYS A 494 22.96 14.00 -7.31
C LYS A 494 24.08 13.99 -6.25
N SER A 495 24.58 12.84 -5.76
CA SER A 495 25.57 12.79 -4.65
C SER A 495 26.48 11.54 -4.67
N LEU A 496 27.81 11.74 -4.58
CA LEU A 496 28.85 10.69 -4.54
C LEU A 496 29.59 10.79 -3.22
N ALA A 497 29.58 9.71 -2.43
CA ALA A 497 30.31 9.61 -1.17
C ALA A 497 31.18 8.33 -1.15
N GLY A 498 32.47 8.48 -0.83
CA GLY A 498 33.44 7.37 -0.77
C GLY A 498 34.80 7.75 -1.38
N ASP A 499 35.86 7.05 -0.97
CA ASP A 499 37.19 7.27 -1.51
C ASP A 499 37.33 6.69 -2.92
N GLN A 500 38.11 7.37 -3.77
CA GLN A 500 38.40 6.94 -5.13
C GLN A 500 39.80 6.31 -5.16
N PRO A 501 39.96 5.02 -5.50
CA PRO A 501 41.28 4.39 -5.50
C PRO A 501 42.19 4.86 -6.64
N ALA A 502 43.50 4.78 -6.43
CA ALA A 502 44.50 5.08 -7.45
C ALA A 502 44.36 4.15 -8.68
N SER A 503 44.66 4.68 -9.88
CA SER A 503 44.65 3.91 -11.13
C SER A 503 46.03 3.89 -11.79
N THR A 504 46.48 2.73 -12.26
CA THR A 504 47.79 2.55 -12.92
C THR A 504 47.69 2.48 -14.47
N GLY A 505 46.72 3.18 -15.09
CA GLY A 505 46.48 3.14 -16.56
C GLY A 505 45.79 4.38 -17.15
N VAL A 506 45.18 4.24 -18.35
CA VAL A 506 44.42 5.32 -19.03
C VAL A 506 43.01 5.44 -18.46
N LEU A 507 42.69 6.63 -17.93
CA LEU A 507 41.39 6.92 -17.34
C LEU A 507 40.65 8.01 -18.12
N THR A 508 39.54 7.63 -18.78
CA THR A 508 38.60 8.59 -19.41
C THR A 508 37.31 8.66 -18.60
N ARG A 509 37.01 9.84 -18.05
CA ARG A 509 35.83 10.05 -17.18
C ARG A 509 35.02 11.26 -17.67
N ILE A 510 33.81 11.01 -18.17
CA ILE A 510 32.86 12.04 -18.63
C ILE A 510 31.71 12.16 -17.61
N ARG A 511 31.55 13.33 -16.97
CA ARG A 511 30.45 13.62 -16.04
C ARG A 511 29.69 14.88 -16.47
N ASN A 512 28.40 14.71 -16.79
CA ASN A 512 27.59 15.78 -17.37
C ASN A 512 26.90 16.71 -16.36
N SER A 513 26.49 16.21 -15.18
CA SER A 513 25.81 16.99 -14.13
C SER A 513 26.06 16.39 -12.74
N VAL A 514 26.80 17.08 -11.85
CA VAL A 514 27.07 16.65 -10.46
C VAL A 514 26.67 17.78 -9.49
N HIS A 515 25.87 17.49 -8.46
CA HIS A 515 25.55 18.48 -7.41
C HIS A 515 26.59 18.53 -6.28
N ALA A 516 27.00 17.39 -5.71
CA ALA A 516 28.00 17.31 -4.64
C ALA A 516 28.95 16.11 -4.80
N LEU A 517 30.24 16.33 -4.49
CA LEU A 517 31.30 15.32 -4.50
C LEU A 517 32.07 15.40 -3.16
N THR A 518 32.05 14.32 -2.38
CA THR A 518 32.70 14.23 -1.06
C THR A 518 33.57 12.97 -0.98
N GLY A 519 34.88 13.12 -0.71
CA GLY A 519 35.83 12.00 -0.59
C GLY A 519 37.15 12.24 -1.36
N SER A 520 38.18 11.45 -1.05
CA SER A 520 39.51 11.54 -1.66
C SER A 520 39.47 11.20 -3.15
N GLN A 521 40.10 12.00 -4.02
CA GLN A 521 40.14 11.75 -5.46
C GLN A 521 41.38 10.93 -5.87
N PRO A 522 41.34 10.16 -6.99
CA PRO A 522 42.32 9.12 -7.25
C PRO A 522 43.63 9.68 -7.81
N ALA A 523 44.78 9.30 -7.23
CA ALA A 523 46.10 9.51 -7.81
C ALA A 523 46.29 8.67 -9.08
N ALA A 524 46.95 9.22 -10.11
CA ALA A 524 47.17 8.51 -11.37
C ALA A 524 48.66 8.51 -11.76
N THR A 525 49.16 7.33 -12.10
CA THR A 525 50.38 7.12 -12.88
C THR A 525 49.95 6.82 -14.32
N GLY A 526 49.77 7.85 -15.16
CA GLY A 526 49.25 7.73 -16.53
C GLY A 526 48.53 8.99 -17.08
N ASP A 527 47.96 8.90 -18.28
CA ASP A 527 47.16 9.97 -18.92
C ASP A 527 45.76 10.05 -18.33
N LEU A 528 45.39 11.26 -17.88
CA LEU A 528 44.10 11.52 -17.24
C LEU A 528 43.31 12.61 -17.98
N ALA A 529 42.25 12.20 -18.68
CA ALA A 529 41.32 13.11 -19.35
C ALA A 529 40.03 13.26 -18.53
N ARG A 530 39.81 14.46 -17.96
CA ARG A 530 38.61 14.79 -17.18
C ARG A 530 37.82 15.92 -17.83
N GLN A 531 36.54 15.65 -18.12
CA GLN A 531 35.60 16.66 -18.59
C GLN A 531 34.44 16.80 -17.59
N HIS A 532 34.29 17.98 -16.99
CA HIS A 532 33.22 18.30 -16.04
C HIS A 532 32.47 19.55 -16.50
N ARG A 533 31.14 19.45 -16.69
CA ARG A 533 30.33 20.55 -17.26
C ARG A 533 29.60 21.43 -16.22
N ARG A 534 29.23 20.94 -15.01
CA ARG A 534 28.55 21.73 -13.93
C ARG A 534 28.80 21.15 -12.52
N PHE A 535 29.10 22.00 -11.52
CA PHE A 535 29.21 21.66 -10.07
C PHE A 535 28.60 22.72 -9.15
N SER A 536 28.07 22.32 -8.00
CA SER A 536 27.67 23.22 -6.89
C SER A 536 28.74 23.30 -5.79
N SER A 537 29.33 22.16 -5.38
CA SER A 537 30.41 22.05 -4.39
C SER A 537 31.32 20.83 -4.62
N ILE A 538 32.60 20.94 -4.23
CA ILE A 538 33.58 19.83 -4.16
C ILE A 538 34.30 19.96 -2.82
N ALA A 539 34.33 18.89 -2.02
CA ALA A 539 35.08 18.82 -0.77
C ALA A 539 35.93 17.54 -0.74
N GLY A 540 37.26 17.69 -0.58
CA GLY A 540 38.22 16.58 -0.54
C GLY A 540 39.54 16.90 -1.25
N SER A 541 40.60 16.15 -0.90
CA SER A 541 41.92 16.21 -1.53
C SER A 541 41.86 15.84 -3.01
N GLN A 542 42.45 16.67 -3.88
CA GLN A 542 42.55 16.41 -5.31
C GLN A 542 43.82 15.59 -5.64
N PRO A 543 43.86 14.87 -6.78
CA PRO A 543 44.94 13.91 -7.08
C PRO A 543 46.32 14.53 -7.25
N SER A 544 47.38 13.83 -6.86
CA SER A 544 48.71 13.98 -7.46
C SER A 544 48.79 13.18 -8.78
N ALA A 545 49.48 13.71 -9.79
CA ALA A 545 49.66 13.03 -11.07
C ALA A 545 51.15 12.95 -11.46
N ILE A 546 51.58 11.75 -11.85
CA ILE A 546 52.85 11.50 -12.54
C ILE A 546 52.48 11.28 -14.01
N GLY A 547 52.47 12.34 -14.83
CA GLY A 547 52.03 12.29 -16.25
C GLY A 547 51.45 13.60 -16.80
N SER A 548 50.73 13.54 -17.94
CA SER A 548 50.02 14.66 -18.57
C SER A 548 48.58 14.77 -18.04
N LEU A 549 48.19 15.94 -17.53
CA LEU A 549 46.84 16.20 -17.04
C LEU A 549 46.14 17.25 -17.92
N ALA A 550 45.21 16.80 -18.77
CA ALA A 550 44.30 17.66 -19.53
C ALA A 550 42.97 17.80 -18.77
N ALA A 551 42.89 18.78 -17.86
CA ALA A 551 41.68 19.09 -17.13
C ALA A 551 40.93 20.27 -17.78
N ALA A 552 40.00 19.97 -18.69
CA ALA A 552 39.09 20.97 -19.25
C ALA A 552 37.91 21.20 -18.28
N LEU A 553 38.04 22.23 -17.44
CA LEU A 553 37.08 22.52 -16.38
C LEU A 553 36.17 23.72 -16.72
N THR A 554 35.20 23.53 -17.61
CA THR A 554 34.26 24.59 -18.01
C THR A 554 33.18 24.82 -16.94
N VAL A 555 33.49 25.47 -15.81
CA VAL A 555 32.59 25.52 -14.62
C VAL A 555 32.41 26.91 -14.02
N VAL A 556 31.14 27.33 -13.85
CA VAL A 556 30.67 28.34 -12.88
C VAL A 556 30.71 27.73 -11.48
N LYS A 557 31.63 28.15 -10.59
CA LYS A 557 31.84 27.55 -9.24
C LYS A 557 31.33 28.46 -8.11
N ARG A 558 30.63 27.90 -7.10
CA ARG A 558 30.30 28.61 -5.83
C ARG A 558 31.40 28.50 -4.76
N ALA A 559 32.04 27.34 -4.53
CA ALA A 559 33.15 27.18 -3.56
C ALA A 559 34.06 25.96 -3.87
N LEU A 560 35.37 26.05 -3.56
CA LEU A 560 36.36 24.96 -3.62
C LEU A 560 37.14 24.91 -2.29
N ALA A 561 37.20 23.75 -1.63
CA ALA A 561 37.94 23.54 -0.38
C ALA A 561 38.78 22.24 -0.41
N GLY A 562 40.06 22.32 -0.01
CA GLY A 562 40.99 21.17 0.09
C GLY A 562 42.31 21.35 -0.68
N ALA A 563 43.31 20.49 -0.38
CA ALA A 563 44.62 20.50 -1.04
C ALA A 563 44.52 20.16 -2.55
N GLN A 564 45.18 20.96 -3.38
CA GLN A 564 45.13 20.87 -4.85
C GLN A 564 46.30 20.02 -5.45
N PRO A 565 46.22 19.57 -6.72
CA PRO A 565 47.16 18.59 -7.34
C PRO A 565 48.63 19.02 -7.45
N ALA A 566 49.58 18.31 -6.84
CA ALA A 566 50.99 18.38 -7.26
C ALA A 566 51.17 17.60 -8.58
N ALA A 567 51.81 18.20 -9.59
CA ALA A 567 52.04 17.59 -10.89
C ALA A 567 53.51 17.66 -11.31
N THR A 568 54.04 16.54 -11.80
CA THR A 568 55.40 16.44 -12.34
C THR A 568 55.42 16.53 -13.89
N GLY A 569 54.51 17.30 -14.51
CA GLY A 569 54.30 17.39 -15.96
C GLY A 569 53.58 18.67 -16.44
N ALA A 570 53.01 18.66 -17.65
CA ALA A 570 52.25 19.79 -18.22
C ALA A 570 50.82 19.85 -17.67
N LEU A 571 50.42 21.01 -17.11
CA LEU A 571 49.08 21.24 -16.57
C LEU A 571 48.39 22.40 -17.30
N THR A 572 47.31 22.10 -18.03
CA THR A 572 46.42 23.11 -18.63
C THR A 572 45.12 23.17 -17.86
N ARG A 573 44.83 24.35 -17.28
CA ARG A 573 43.62 24.58 -16.48
C ARG A 573 42.87 25.82 -16.99
N ILE A 574 41.60 25.63 -17.36
CA ILE A 574 40.68 26.68 -17.80
C ILE A 574 39.58 26.81 -16.73
N GLU A 575 39.37 28.00 -16.15
CA GLU A 575 38.31 28.25 -15.16
C GLU A 575 37.43 29.44 -15.60
N LYS A 576 36.11 29.24 -15.75
CA LYS A 576 35.16 30.31 -16.11
C LYS A 576 34.20 30.62 -14.94
N ALA A 577 34.48 31.69 -14.19
CA ALA A 577 33.71 32.24 -13.05
C ALA A 577 33.73 31.43 -11.73
N VAL A 578 34.65 31.79 -10.82
CA VAL A 578 34.80 31.19 -9.48
C VAL A 578 34.44 32.20 -8.39
N ARG A 579 33.55 31.86 -7.44
CA ARG A 579 33.20 32.77 -6.32
C ARG A 579 34.19 32.76 -5.15
N ALA A 580 34.68 31.60 -4.73
CA ALA A 580 35.65 31.44 -3.64
C ALA A 580 36.56 30.21 -3.83
N VAL A 581 37.85 30.35 -3.50
CA VAL A 581 38.85 29.26 -3.44
C VAL A 581 39.51 29.32 -2.06
N ALA A 582 39.46 28.24 -1.29
CA ALA A 582 40.12 28.10 0.01
C ALA A 582 41.00 26.83 0.03
N GLY A 583 42.28 26.96 0.42
CA GLY A 583 43.23 25.83 0.58
C GLY A 583 44.59 26.05 -0.07
N SER A 584 45.54 25.14 0.20
CA SER A 584 46.91 25.18 -0.31
C SER A 584 46.97 24.85 -1.80
N GLN A 585 47.55 25.74 -2.62
CA GLN A 585 47.78 25.50 -4.04
C GLN A 585 49.11 24.72 -4.25
N PRO A 586 49.26 23.97 -5.35
CA PRO A 586 50.33 22.97 -5.44
C PRO A 586 51.68 23.54 -5.89
N THR A 587 52.76 22.84 -5.55
CA THR A 587 54.09 23.02 -6.15
C THR A 587 54.12 22.30 -7.50
N ALA A 588 54.53 22.97 -8.58
CA ALA A 588 54.63 22.38 -9.92
C ALA A 588 56.09 22.31 -10.40
N THR A 589 56.52 21.13 -10.84
CA THR A 589 57.86 20.90 -11.39
C THR A 589 57.91 21.05 -12.93
N GLY A 590 56.81 21.49 -13.58
CA GLY A 590 56.64 21.62 -15.04
C GLY A 590 55.91 22.90 -15.50
N ALA A 591 55.38 22.91 -16.73
CA ALA A 591 54.69 24.08 -17.30
C ALA A 591 53.22 24.19 -16.82
N LEU A 592 52.86 25.36 -16.26
CA LEU A 592 51.51 25.66 -15.76
C LEU A 592 50.86 26.78 -16.57
N SER A 593 49.76 26.48 -17.26
CA SER A 593 48.91 27.50 -17.89
C SER A 593 47.56 27.60 -17.15
N THR A 594 47.22 28.80 -16.67
CA THR A 594 45.93 29.06 -16.01
C THR A 594 45.24 30.25 -16.65
N LEU A 595 44.04 30.03 -17.20
CA LEU A 595 43.18 31.07 -17.78
C LEU A 595 41.93 31.25 -16.90
N GLY A 596 41.78 32.43 -16.26
CA GLY A 596 40.66 32.70 -15.34
C GLY A 596 40.00 34.06 -15.58
N THR A 597 38.67 34.07 -15.77
CA THR A 597 37.91 35.29 -16.13
C THR A 597 37.22 36.02 -14.97
N PHE A 598 37.00 35.41 -13.79
CA PHE A 598 36.35 36.10 -12.64
C PHE A 598 36.62 35.41 -11.28
N ALA A 599 37.17 36.13 -10.29
CA ALA A 599 37.31 35.67 -8.90
C ALA A 599 36.89 36.77 -7.88
N ARG A 600 35.99 36.47 -6.92
CA ARG A 600 35.57 37.44 -5.87
C ARG A 600 36.51 37.48 -4.66
N ALA A 601 37.00 36.33 -4.18
CA ALA A 601 37.94 36.23 -3.06
C ALA A 601 38.89 35.03 -3.22
N LEU A 602 40.17 35.21 -2.89
CA LEU A 602 41.20 34.17 -2.90
C LEU A 602 41.88 34.13 -1.52
N THR A 603 41.79 33.00 -0.81
CA THR A 603 42.40 32.82 0.52
C THR A 603 43.26 31.54 0.56
N GLY A 604 44.54 31.67 0.94
CA GLY A 604 45.49 30.54 1.08
C GLY A 604 46.83 30.71 0.36
N SER A 605 47.78 29.79 0.62
CA SER A 605 49.15 29.80 0.08
C SER A 605 49.17 29.54 -1.43
N GLN A 606 49.83 30.41 -2.21
CA GLN A 606 49.97 30.29 -3.67
C GLN A 606 51.10 29.33 -4.09
N PRO A 607 51.11 28.79 -5.34
CA PRO A 607 52.13 27.85 -5.84
C PRO A 607 53.55 28.41 -5.79
N SER A 608 54.56 27.60 -5.47
CA SER A 608 55.93 27.77 -5.97
C SER A 608 56.10 26.90 -7.23
N ALA A 609 56.74 27.44 -8.28
CA ALA A 609 56.96 26.72 -9.54
C ALA A 609 58.46 26.73 -9.88
N SER A 610 58.99 25.56 -10.26
CA SER A 610 60.35 25.44 -10.80
C SER A 610 60.39 25.44 -12.34
N GLY A 611 59.25 25.72 -13.01
CA GLY A 611 59.07 25.78 -14.47
C GLY A 611 58.35 27.06 -14.96
N ALA A 612 57.85 27.07 -16.20
CA ALA A 612 57.17 28.22 -16.81
C ALA A 612 55.74 28.43 -16.27
N LEU A 613 55.42 29.66 -15.86
CA LEU A 613 54.10 30.04 -15.34
C LEU A 613 53.47 31.14 -16.21
N THR A 614 52.35 30.81 -16.87
CA THR A 614 51.54 31.80 -17.62
C THR A 614 50.19 31.99 -16.94
N ARG A 615 49.92 33.22 -16.49
CA ARG A 615 48.69 33.58 -15.78
C ARG A 615 48.04 34.80 -16.44
N SER A 616 46.79 34.65 -16.86
CA SER A 616 45.94 35.77 -17.32
C SER A 616 44.72 35.90 -16.41
N LYS A 617 44.51 37.08 -15.81
CA LYS A 617 43.40 37.41 -14.90
C LYS A 617 42.74 38.72 -15.32
N ALA A 618 41.41 38.73 -15.41
CA ALA A 618 40.65 39.92 -15.80
C ALA A 618 40.10 40.76 -14.63
N PHE A 619 39.81 40.18 -13.45
CA PHE A 619 39.22 40.91 -12.30
C PHE A 619 39.44 40.21 -10.93
N SER A 620 39.76 40.95 -9.86
CA SER A 620 39.97 40.47 -8.48
C SER A 620 39.57 41.55 -7.46
N ARG A 621 38.73 41.24 -6.44
CA ARG A 621 38.33 42.20 -5.38
C ARG A 621 39.10 42.08 -4.06
N SER A 622 39.71 40.93 -3.74
CA SER A 622 40.48 40.72 -2.51
C SER A 622 41.47 39.55 -2.67
N LEU A 623 42.70 39.75 -2.21
CA LEU A 623 43.80 38.77 -2.24
C LEU A 623 44.40 38.66 -0.83
N ALA A 624 44.30 37.50 -0.17
CA ALA A 624 44.91 37.28 1.14
C ALA A 624 45.67 35.93 1.17
N GLY A 625 46.97 35.98 1.47
CA GLY A 625 47.86 34.81 1.54
C GLY A 625 49.28 35.05 0.97
N SER A 626 50.20 34.13 1.25
CA SER A 626 51.59 34.17 0.78
C SER A 626 51.70 33.98 -0.74
N GLN A 627 52.49 34.84 -1.41
CA GLN A 627 52.70 34.85 -2.87
C GLN A 627 53.84 33.90 -3.32
N PRO A 628 53.87 33.46 -4.60
CA PRO A 628 54.90 32.58 -5.14
C PRO A 628 56.32 33.13 -5.09
N THR A 629 57.30 32.26 -4.87
CA THR A 629 58.67 32.40 -5.39
C THR A 629 58.77 31.54 -6.65
N ALA A 630 59.12 32.12 -7.79
CA ALA A 630 59.36 31.38 -9.04
C ALA A 630 60.84 31.43 -9.38
N THR A 631 61.43 30.29 -9.74
CA THR A 631 62.82 30.20 -10.24
C THR A 631 62.89 30.21 -11.78
N GLY A 632 61.74 30.29 -12.49
CA GLY A 632 61.63 30.33 -13.97
C GLY A 632 60.88 31.56 -14.52
N THR A 633 60.60 31.57 -15.83
CA THR A 633 59.97 32.72 -16.53
C THR A 633 58.52 32.96 -16.11
N LEU A 634 58.22 34.20 -15.68
CA LEU A 634 56.89 34.66 -15.30
C LEU A 634 56.33 35.64 -16.35
N SER A 635 55.16 35.34 -16.93
CA SER A 635 54.42 36.29 -17.78
C SER A 635 53.06 36.61 -17.14
N VAL A 636 52.88 37.87 -16.73
CA VAL A 636 51.65 38.41 -16.12
C VAL A 636 51.08 39.49 -17.03
N VAL A 637 49.84 39.30 -17.48
CA VAL A 637 49.09 40.34 -18.19
C VAL A 637 48.03 40.92 -17.25
N LEU A 638 48.17 42.20 -16.89
CA LEU A 638 47.26 42.93 -16.00
C LEU A 638 46.52 43.99 -16.83
N LEU A 639 45.19 43.90 -16.94
CA LEU A 639 44.36 45.00 -17.45
C LEU A 639 43.90 45.86 -16.26
N GLN A 640 44.29 47.14 -16.26
CA GLN A 640 44.06 48.07 -15.14
C GLN A 640 42.83 48.95 -15.41
N LEU A 641 41.95 49.18 -14.41
CA LEU A 641 41.13 50.40 -14.36
C LEU A 641 40.62 50.77 -12.94
N VAL A 642 41.02 51.98 -12.52
CA VAL A 642 40.37 53.05 -11.74
C VAL A 642 39.75 52.74 -10.36
N SER A 643 40.32 53.40 -9.35
CA SER A 643 39.89 53.52 -7.95
C SER A 643 38.79 54.56 -7.72
N VAL A 644 37.91 54.31 -6.73
CA VAL A 644 37.31 55.36 -5.87
C VAL A 644 37.33 54.86 -4.41
N PRO A 645 37.67 55.69 -3.40
CA PRO A 645 38.09 55.28 -2.06
C PRO A 645 36.98 55.34 -0.98
N ASP A 646 37.17 54.56 0.10
CA ASP A 646 36.84 54.78 1.54
C ASP A 646 35.48 55.38 1.96
N ALA A 647 34.84 55.05 3.09
CA ALA A 647 35.26 54.42 4.33
C ALA A 647 34.04 53.83 5.08
N SER A 648 34.37 52.92 5.99
CA SER A 648 33.59 52.41 7.12
C SER A 648 33.00 53.47 8.06
N ALA A 649 31.77 53.26 8.57
CA ALA A 649 31.39 53.67 9.93
C ALA A 649 30.19 52.86 10.49
N LYS A 650 30.43 52.27 11.66
CA LYS A 650 29.57 51.76 12.76
C LYS A 650 28.04 51.97 12.72
N ALA A 651 27.29 50.94 13.13
CA ALA A 651 26.45 50.95 14.34
C ALA A 651 25.77 49.58 14.58
N ASP A 652 25.82 49.10 15.83
CA ASP A 652 25.09 47.95 16.36
C ASP A 652 23.62 48.30 16.68
N ALA A 653 22.81 47.23 16.76
CA ALA A 653 21.51 47.07 17.43
C ALA A 653 20.22 47.51 16.71
N GLY A 654 19.29 46.56 16.58
CA GLY A 654 17.85 46.85 16.50
C GLY A 654 17.03 45.94 15.57
N LEU A 655 16.34 44.96 16.19
CA LEU A 655 15.07 44.31 15.78
C LEU A 655 14.92 43.66 14.38
N VAL A 656 14.61 42.35 14.42
CA VAL A 656 13.45 41.64 13.78
C VAL A 656 13.05 42.16 12.39
N ASP A 657 13.14 41.42 11.28
CA ASP A 657 12.42 40.17 11.03
C ASP A 657 12.82 39.53 9.68
N ALA A 658 12.46 38.26 9.53
CA ALA A 658 12.05 37.57 8.30
C ALA A 658 13.11 37.05 7.30
N MET A 659 13.02 35.72 7.12
CA MET A 659 13.34 34.89 5.95
C MET A 659 14.76 34.33 5.80
N ALA A 660 14.96 33.11 6.32
CA ALA A 660 15.51 31.99 5.53
C ALA A 660 15.24 30.63 6.20
N MET A 661 14.07 30.05 5.89
CA MET A 661 13.81 28.61 5.99
C MET A 661 14.95 27.80 5.35
N THR A 662 15.57 26.89 6.11
CA THR A 662 16.22 25.71 5.52
C THR A 662 15.86 24.45 6.29
N ARG A 663 14.98 23.67 5.64
CA ARG A 663 14.57 22.28 5.87
C ARG A 663 15.52 21.42 6.71
N THR A 664 15.00 20.84 7.80
CA THR A 664 15.35 19.50 8.30
C THR A 664 14.24 19.00 9.22
N GLY A 665 13.81 17.75 9.03
CA GLY A 665 13.01 16.98 10.00
C GLY A 665 11.51 17.30 10.04
N LEU A 666 10.72 16.70 9.15
CA LEU A 666 9.27 16.56 9.38
C LEU A 666 9.08 15.51 10.49
N ALA A 667 9.19 15.93 11.74
CA ALA A 667 8.70 15.15 12.86
C ALA A 667 7.17 15.16 12.76
N VAL A 668 6.58 13.97 12.74
CA VAL A 668 5.14 13.81 13.00
C VAL A 668 4.87 14.50 14.33
N ILE A 669 4.12 15.60 14.30
CA ILE A 669 3.59 16.21 15.51
C ILE A 669 2.50 15.25 15.98
N LEU A 670 2.89 14.28 16.82
CA LEU A 670 1.95 13.53 17.64
C LEU A 670 1.26 14.55 18.54
N ASN A 671 -0.05 14.72 18.40
CA ASN A 671 -0.84 15.50 19.34
C ASN A 671 -1.00 14.65 20.61
N PRO A 672 -0.31 14.96 21.72
CA PRO A 672 -0.28 14.09 22.88
C PRO A 672 -1.45 14.46 23.80
N TYR A 673 -2.68 14.18 23.37
CA TYR A 673 -3.73 14.05 24.38
C TYR A 673 -3.50 12.72 25.08
N THR A 674 -2.66 12.73 26.12
CA THR A 674 -2.67 11.67 27.14
C THR A 674 -4.01 11.78 27.86
N ASN A 675 -5.01 11.06 27.38
CA ASN A 675 -6.33 11.01 27.99
C ASN A 675 -6.34 9.84 28.98
N PRO A 676 -6.35 10.07 30.30
CA PRO A 676 -6.54 9.01 31.27
C PRO A 676 -8.04 8.61 31.31
N SER A 677 -8.57 8.16 30.17
CA SER A 677 -9.82 7.40 30.18
C SER A 677 -9.51 6.05 30.80
N PHE A 678 -10.29 5.66 31.81
CA PHE A 678 -10.25 4.31 32.34
C PHE A 678 -11.54 3.64 31.92
N GLU A 679 -11.42 2.48 31.27
CA GLU A 679 -12.59 1.67 30.96
C GLU A 679 -13.24 1.22 32.27
N VAL A 680 -14.56 1.33 32.34
CA VAL A 680 -15.33 0.82 33.47
C VAL A 680 -15.82 -0.57 33.08
N ASP A 681 -15.09 -1.61 33.51
CA ASP A 681 -15.56 -2.99 33.44
C ASP A 681 -16.52 -3.28 34.62
N VAL A 682 -17.24 -4.39 34.57
CA VAL A 682 -18.12 -4.93 35.62
C VAL A 682 -17.44 -4.97 37.00
N LEU A 683 -16.12 -5.19 37.03
CA LEU A 683 -15.30 -5.21 38.25
C LEU A 683 -14.92 -3.82 38.79
N ALA A 684 -15.21 -2.74 38.06
CA ALA A 684 -14.87 -1.36 38.41
C ALA A 684 -16.05 -0.57 38.99
N VAL A 685 -17.23 -1.22 39.15
CA VAL A 685 -18.40 -0.62 39.79
C VAL A 685 -18.82 -1.44 40.99
N LEU A 686 -18.75 -0.81 42.16
CA LEU A 686 -19.25 -1.35 43.41
C LEU A 686 -20.60 -0.72 43.71
N VAL A 687 -21.59 -1.57 43.98
CA VAL A 687 -22.88 -1.16 44.54
C VAL A 687 -22.92 -1.66 45.97
N ASP A 688 -22.94 -0.73 46.93
CA ASP A 688 -22.66 -0.97 48.36
C ASP A 688 -23.49 -2.05 49.06
N THR A 689 -24.55 -2.56 48.44
CA THR A 689 -25.40 -3.60 49.02
C THR A 689 -25.30 -4.96 48.34
N GLY A 690 -24.60 -5.08 47.21
CA GLY A 690 -24.62 -6.31 46.40
C GLY A 690 -25.99 -6.66 45.80
N LEU A 691 -26.94 -5.72 45.85
CA LEU A 691 -28.33 -5.92 45.41
C LEU A 691 -28.63 -5.33 44.02
N ALA A 692 -27.59 -4.97 43.27
CA ALA A 692 -27.70 -4.65 41.86
C ALA A 692 -26.81 -5.60 41.06
N LYS A 693 -27.31 -6.06 39.92
CA LYS A 693 -26.54 -6.86 38.97
C LYS A 693 -25.85 -5.91 38.00
N VAL A 694 -24.52 -5.97 37.98
CA VAL A 694 -23.69 -5.25 37.01
C VAL A 694 -23.25 -6.24 35.92
N GLN A 695 -23.43 -5.89 34.66
CA GLN A 695 -23.08 -6.73 33.51
C GLN A 695 -22.70 -5.87 32.30
N SER A 696 -21.93 -6.42 31.36
CA SER A 696 -21.68 -5.75 30.08
C SER A 696 -22.95 -5.71 29.22
N SER A 697 -23.08 -4.67 28.39
CA SER A 697 -24.18 -4.51 27.44
C SER A 697 -23.69 -4.12 26.05
N ALA A 698 -24.47 -4.49 25.03
CA ALA A 698 -24.29 -4.03 23.65
C ALA A 698 -24.98 -2.67 23.38
N GLU A 699 -25.71 -2.13 24.35
CA GLU A 699 -26.10 -0.72 24.33
C GLU A 699 -24.88 0.11 24.73
N PHE A 700 -24.44 1.09 23.95
CA PHE A 700 -23.24 1.89 24.25
C PHE A 700 -23.37 3.33 23.77
N TRP A 701 -22.63 4.25 24.39
CA TRP A 701 -22.48 5.64 23.96
C TRP A 701 -21.31 5.77 22.97
N LYS A 702 -20.21 5.11 23.28
CA LYS A 702 -18.93 5.14 22.56
C LYS A 702 -18.36 3.70 22.57
N GLY A 703 -17.62 3.32 21.54
CA GLY A 703 -17.03 1.98 21.46
C GLY A 703 -18.01 0.86 21.12
N THR A 704 -17.87 -0.31 21.75
CA THR A 704 -18.69 -1.50 21.47
C THR A 704 -19.49 -2.05 22.64
N LYS A 705 -19.23 -1.59 23.87
CA LYS A 705 -19.90 -2.08 25.08
C LYS A 705 -20.07 -0.96 26.11
N SER A 706 -21.11 -1.07 26.93
CA SER A 706 -21.25 -0.29 28.16
C SER A 706 -21.51 -1.16 29.38
N LEU A 707 -21.57 -0.52 30.54
CA LEU A 707 -22.01 -1.13 31.78
C LEU A 707 -23.53 -1.03 31.92
N LYS A 708 -24.21 -2.16 32.12
CA LYS A 708 -25.61 -2.22 32.52
C LYS A 708 -25.71 -2.54 34.01
N VAL A 709 -26.33 -1.64 34.76
CA VAL A 709 -26.68 -1.83 36.17
C VAL A 709 -28.18 -2.07 36.26
N THR A 710 -28.57 -3.20 36.87
CA THR A 710 -29.97 -3.58 37.04
C THR A 710 -30.28 -3.78 38.52
N SER A 711 -31.26 -3.04 39.04
CA SER A 711 -31.72 -3.23 40.42
C SER A 711 -32.45 -4.56 40.57
N SER A 712 -32.13 -5.32 41.63
CA SER A 712 -32.77 -6.62 41.88
C SER A 712 -33.96 -6.57 42.84
N GLN A 713 -34.18 -5.46 43.57
CA GLN A 713 -35.30 -5.24 44.50
C GLN A 713 -35.62 -3.74 44.64
N ASN A 714 -36.66 -3.35 45.37
CA ASN A 714 -36.94 -1.94 45.63
C ASN A 714 -35.98 -1.38 46.70
N PHE A 715 -35.37 -0.21 46.48
CA PHE A 715 -34.40 0.39 47.42
C PHE A 715 -34.72 1.83 47.78
N PRO A 716 -34.47 2.26 49.04
CA PRO A 716 -34.61 3.65 49.45
C PRO A 716 -33.52 4.54 48.84
N PRO A 717 -33.72 5.88 48.84
CA PRO A 717 -32.95 6.86 48.04
C PRO A 717 -31.49 7.11 48.41
N ILE A 718 -30.76 6.15 49.00
CA ILE A 718 -29.34 6.35 49.37
C ILE A 718 -28.54 5.12 48.99
N LYS A 719 -28.16 5.07 47.71
CA LYS A 719 -27.16 4.14 47.19
C LYS A 719 -26.13 4.91 46.39
N VAL A 720 -24.88 4.50 46.58
CA VAL A 720 -23.73 5.06 45.87
C VAL A 720 -23.31 4.02 44.84
N VAL A 721 -23.40 4.38 43.56
CA VAL A 721 -22.65 3.68 42.52
C VAL A 721 -21.23 4.23 42.59
N ARG A 722 -20.32 3.40 43.10
CA ARG A 722 -18.91 3.77 43.28
C ARG A 722 -18.10 3.28 42.09
N PHE A 723 -17.32 4.17 41.51
CA PHE A 723 -16.35 3.80 40.47
C PHE A 723 -14.99 3.64 41.14
N VAL A 724 -14.44 2.44 41.02
CA VAL A 724 -13.13 2.07 41.58
C VAL A 724 -12.20 1.61 40.48
N ARG A 725 -10.92 1.46 40.81
CA ARG A 725 -9.95 0.87 39.90
C ARG A 725 -10.18 -0.65 39.79
N ARG A 726 -10.25 -1.20 38.58
CA ARG A 726 -10.60 -2.62 38.35
C ARG A 726 -9.72 -3.58 39.14
N GLY A 727 -10.36 -4.58 39.72
CA GLY A 727 -9.66 -5.66 40.45
C GLY A 727 -9.09 -5.22 41.80
N THR A 728 -9.42 -4.01 42.26
CA THR A 728 -9.05 -3.47 43.57
C THR A 728 -10.26 -2.78 44.18
N ASP A 729 -10.38 -2.78 45.51
CA ASP A 729 -11.28 -1.86 46.23
C ASP A 729 -10.65 -0.46 46.40
N ASP A 730 -9.62 -0.15 45.59
CA ASP A 730 -8.75 1.01 45.77
C ASP A 730 -9.27 2.27 45.05
N ARG A 731 -9.08 3.39 45.74
CA ARG A 731 -9.39 4.76 45.30
C ARG A 731 -8.36 5.28 44.29
N PHE A 732 -8.70 6.30 43.53
CA PHE A 732 -7.77 6.93 42.57
C PHE A 732 -6.73 7.78 43.30
N PRO A 733 -5.42 7.64 43.03
CA PRO A 733 -4.41 8.51 43.63
C PRO A 733 -4.53 9.93 43.07
N VAL A 734 -4.39 10.94 43.94
CA VAL A 734 -4.50 12.36 43.56
C VAL A 734 -3.37 13.19 44.17
N VAL A 735 -3.10 14.35 43.55
CA VAL A 735 -2.09 15.30 44.02
C VAL A 735 -2.80 16.47 44.70
N PRO A 736 -2.45 16.83 45.94
CA PRO A 736 -2.99 18.02 46.60
C PRO A 736 -2.86 19.29 45.77
N GLY A 737 -3.92 20.10 45.70
CA GLY A 737 -3.96 21.36 44.96
C GLY A 737 -4.05 21.23 43.43
N GLN A 738 -4.17 20.01 42.90
CA GLN A 738 -4.37 19.76 41.47
C GLN A 738 -5.86 19.74 41.13
N ASP A 739 -6.24 20.39 40.03
CA ASP A 739 -7.59 20.27 39.47
C ASP A 739 -7.83 18.90 38.85
N TYR A 740 -9.01 18.34 39.13
CA TYR A 740 -9.48 17.12 38.49
C TYR A 740 -10.86 17.33 37.88
N THR A 741 -11.10 16.68 36.74
CA THR A 741 -12.42 16.59 36.10
C THR A 741 -12.80 15.14 35.93
N TRP A 742 -13.94 14.77 36.50
CA TRP A 742 -14.61 13.50 36.25
C TRP A 742 -15.78 13.70 35.30
N SER A 743 -15.94 12.80 34.33
CA SER A 743 -17.10 12.76 33.45
C SER A 743 -17.50 11.32 33.15
N PHE A 744 -18.78 11.10 32.86
CA PHE A 744 -19.30 9.83 32.35
C PHE A 744 -20.58 10.08 31.56
N ALA A 745 -20.93 9.16 30.67
CA ALA A 745 -22.22 9.11 30.01
C ALA A 745 -23.14 8.09 30.70
N ILE A 746 -24.40 8.45 30.83
CA ILE A 746 -25.42 7.61 31.45
C ILE A 746 -26.71 7.67 30.64
N LYS A 747 -27.42 6.54 30.59
CA LYS A 747 -28.70 6.41 29.92
C LYS A 747 -29.64 5.57 30.81
N PRO A 748 -30.73 6.11 31.37
CA PRO A 748 -31.76 5.28 31.98
C PRO A 748 -32.49 4.49 30.88
N ASP A 749 -33.15 3.39 31.25
CA ASP A 749 -34.09 2.76 30.33
C ASP A 749 -35.35 3.63 30.09
N ALA A 750 -36.30 3.12 29.30
CA ALA A 750 -37.48 3.90 28.91
C ALA A 750 -38.41 4.26 30.07
N VAL A 751 -38.29 3.60 31.24
CA VAL A 751 -39.24 3.74 32.36
C VAL A 751 -38.58 4.26 33.64
N THR A 752 -37.25 4.20 33.73
CA THR A 752 -36.49 4.62 34.90
C THR A 752 -36.31 6.13 34.92
N THR A 753 -36.80 6.80 35.97
CA THR A 753 -36.43 8.20 36.24
C THR A 753 -35.30 8.21 37.24
N LEU A 754 -34.19 8.85 36.89
CA LEU A 754 -32.99 8.89 37.70
C LEU A 754 -32.78 10.30 38.25
N ALA A 755 -32.67 10.44 39.57
CA ALA A 755 -32.22 11.69 40.16
C ALA A 755 -31.19 11.41 41.25
N GLY A 756 -30.13 12.21 41.29
CA GLY A 756 -29.00 11.97 42.18
C GLY A 756 -27.99 13.11 42.20
N HIS A 757 -26.87 12.86 42.83
CA HIS A 757 -25.71 13.72 42.88
C HIS A 757 -24.52 12.97 42.27
N ILE A 758 -23.74 13.67 41.45
CA ILE A 758 -22.41 13.20 41.07
C ILE A 758 -21.38 13.95 41.90
N GLY A 759 -20.37 13.26 42.41
CA GLY A 759 -19.34 13.90 43.26
C GLY A 759 -17.99 13.21 43.22
N ILE A 760 -16.96 13.98 43.58
CA ILE A 760 -15.59 13.52 43.80
C ILE A 760 -15.33 13.58 45.30
N LYS A 761 -15.31 12.44 45.98
CA LYS A 761 -14.98 12.36 47.41
C LYS A 761 -13.47 12.27 47.59
N TRP A 762 -12.92 13.17 48.39
CA TRP A 762 -11.49 13.21 48.69
C TRP A 762 -11.19 12.48 49.98
N PHE A 763 -10.03 11.83 50.05
CA PHE A 763 -9.55 11.15 51.24
C PHE A 763 -8.10 11.49 51.49
N ASP A 764 -7.73 11.61 52.77
CA ASP A 764 -6.33 11.79 53.17
C ASP A 764 -5.53 10.47 53.09
N SER A 765 -4.25 10.53 53.48
CA SER A 765 -3.35 9.38 53.48
C SER A 765 -3.75 8.26 54.45
N ASP A 766 -4.56 8.58 55.46
CA ASP A 766 -5.09 7.62 56.43
C ASP A 766 -6.44 7.03 55.97
N GLY A 767 -6.93 7.47 54.81
CA GLY A 767 -8.17 7.02 54.21
C GLY A 767 -9.42 7.66 54.80
N VAL A 768 -9.29 8.76 55.57
CA VAL A 768 -10.40 9.52 56.15
C VAL A 768 -10.98 10.47 55.10
N VAL A 769 -12.32 10.57 55.03
CA VAL A 769 -13.02 11.49 54.10
C VAL A 769 -12.69 12.94 54.46
N ILE A 770 -12.27 13.71 53.48
CA ILE A 770 -12.08 15.16 53.60
C ILE A 770 -13.39 15.85 53.17
N ILE A 771 -13.92 16.71 54.05
CA ILE A 771 -15.15 17.48 53.83
C ILE A 771 -14.79 18.97 53.77
N PRO A 772 -15.42 19.77 52.88
CA PRO A 772 -16.46 19.39 51.93
C PRO A 772 -15.92 18.73 50.66
N HIS A 773 -16.72 17.86 50.06
CA HIS A 773 -16.49 17.36 48.71
C HIS A 773 -17.61 17.85 47.78
N PRO A 774 -17.29 18.24 46.55
CA PRO A 774 -18.25 18.86 45.66
C PRO A 774 -19.22 17.83 45.07
N PHE A 775 -20.48 18.25 44.96
CA PHE A 775 -21.54 17.50 44.31
C PHE A 775 -22.32 18.39 43.34
N THR A 776 -22.77 17.78 42.25
CA THR A 776 -23.72 18.39 41.32
C THR A 776 -24.96 17.52 41.23
N GLN A 777 -26.13 18.13 41.43
CA GLN A 777 -27.41 17.43 41.27
C GLN A 777 -27.68 17.16 39.79
N ILE A 778 -28.16 15.95 39.50
CA ILE A 778 -28.57 15.52 38.16
C ILE A 778 -29.96 14.91 38.22
N THR A 779 -30.74 15.12 37.16
CA THR A 779 -32.05 14.50 36.94
C THR A 779 -32.15 14.09 35.48
N LEU A 780 -32.54 12.84 35.24
CA LEU A 780 -32.82 12.25 33.93
C LEU A 780 -34.19 11.58 33.98
N VAL A 781 -34.95 11.68 32.90
CA VAL A 781 -36.26 11.04 32.77
C VAL A 781 -36.14 9.82 31.87
N GLY A 782 -36.97 8.80 32.13
CA GLY A 782 -36.99 7.59 31.32
C GLY A 782 -37.22 7.92 29.85
N GLY A 783 -36.40 7.32 28.98
CA GLY A 783 -36.42 7.58 27.53
C GLY A 783 -35.49 8.69 27.06
N ASP A 784 -34.83 9.41 27.98
CA ASP A 784 -33.70 10.26 27.61
C ASP A 784 -32.60 9.36 27.00
N GLY A 785 -32.01 9.80 25.89
CA GLY A 785 -30.88 9.11 25.28
C GLY A 785 -29.64 9.15 26.19
N TRP A 786 -28.46 8.85 25.62
CA TRP A 786 -27.21 9.03 26.35
C TRP A 786 -26.97 10.50 26.70
N VAL A 787 -26.78 10.78 28.00
CA VAL A 787 -26.44 12.10 28.51
C VAL A 787 -25.09 12.04 29.21
N ARG A 788 -24.18 12.96 28.87
CA ARG A 788 -22.86 13.06 29.49
C ARG A 788 -22.90 14.10 30.61
N PHE A 789 -22.45 13.70 31.80
CA PHE A 789 -22.24 14.59 32.93
C PHE A 789 -20.76 14.76 33.23
N SER A 790 -20.43 15.87 33.88
CA SER A 790 -19.08 16.14 34.38
C SER A 790 -19.09 17.00 35.63
N ILE A 791 -18.09 16.81 36.47
CA ILE A 791 -17.79 17.65 37.64
C ILE A 791 -16.29 17.90 37.71
N SER A 792 -15.90 19.14 38.02
CA SER A 792 -14.51 19.56 38.17
C SER A 792 -14.27 20.12 39.57
N ALA A 793 -13.14 19.78 40.17
CA ALA A 793 -12.80 20.15 41.53
C ALA A 793 -11.29 20.12 41.78
N GLU A 794 -10.78 21.09 42.53
CA GLU A 794 -9.42 21.10 43.06
C GLU A 794 -9.30 20.12 44.23
N ALA A 795 -8.28 19.25 44.21
CA ALA A 795 -8.00 18.33 45.31
C ALA A 795 -7.57 19.13 46.57
N PRO A 796 -8.18 18.90 47.75
CA PRO A 796 -7.78 19.55 49.00
C PRO A 796 -6.29 19.36 49.32
N SER A 797 -5.72 20.27 50.12
CA SER A 797 -4.28 20.30 50.43
C SER A 797 -3.75 19.06 51.16
N ASN A 798 -4.62 18.24 51.76
CA ASN A 798 -4.28 16.97 52.39
C ASN A 798 -4.86 15.73 51.67
N ALA A 799 -5.39 15.89 50.45
CA ALA A 799 -5.97 14.78 49.70
C ALA A 799 -4.89 13.86 49.10
N ALA A 800 -4.97 12.57 49.39
CA ALA A 800 -4.11 11.53 48.84
C ALA A 800 -4.82 10.67 47.79
N THR A 801 -6.12 10.43 47.98
CA THR A 801 -6.93 9.64 47.03
C THR A 801 -8.33 10.24 46.80
N ALA A 802 -8.99 9.83 45.72
CA ALA A 802 -10.35 10.22 45.37
C ALA A 802 -11.23 9.00 45.04
N GLU A 803 -12.51 9.08 45.42
CA GLU A 803 -13.57 8.14 45.04
C GLU A 803 -14.63 8.88 44.22
N LEU A 804 -15.03 8.29 43.10
CA LEU A 804 -15.98 8.88 42.16
C LEU A 804 -17.34 8.25 42.39
N ASN A 805 -18.34 9.09 42.67
CA ASN A 805 -19.60 8.63 43.22
C ASN A 805 -20.79 9.21 42.49
N PHE A 806 -21.73 8.34 42.17
CA PHE A 806 -23.09 8.73 41.84
C PHE A 806 -24.02 8.31 42.99
N GLU A 807 -24.57 9.28 43.70
CA GLU A 807 -25.45 9.10 44.86
C GLU A 807 -26.89 9.41 44.47
N GLU A 808 -27.77 8.43 44.53
CA GLU A 808 -29.17 8.66 44.18
C GLU A 808 -29.90 9.49 45.23
N THR A 809 -30.95 10.18 44.80
CA THR A 809 -31.88 10.94 45.67
C THR A 809 -33.33 10.50 45.50
N VAL A 810 -33.57 9.53 44.61
CA VAL A 810 -34.88 8.90 44.38
C VAL A 810 -34.74 7.38 44.54
N ALA A 811 -35.81 6.73 45.01
CA ALA A 811 -35.85 5.28 45.17
C ALA A 811 -35.86 4.57 43.81
N TRP A 812 -35.10 3.48 43.68
CA TRP A 812 -35.19 2.56 42.54
C TRP A 812 -36.17 1.44 42.83
N ASN A 813 -36.92 1.06 41.81
CA ASN A 813 -37.74 -0.13 41.81
C ASN A 813 -36.93 -1.35 41.35
N SER A 814 -37.41 -2.53 41.72
CA SER A 814 -36.92 -3.79 41.19
C SER A 814 -37.05 -3.79 39.67
N GLY A 815 -35.95 -4.04 38.96
CA GLY A 815 -35.90 -4.08 37.50
C GLY A 815 -35.56 -2.76 36.82
N ASP A 816 -35.40 -1.66 37.57
CA ASP A 816 -34.88 -0.41 37.01
C ASP A 816 -33.46 -0.62 36.46
N ILE A 817 -33.19 -0.01 35.30
CA ILE A 817 -31.96 -0.18 34.54
C ILE A 817 -31.36 1.17 34.20
N ILE A 818 -30.05 1.29 34.42
CA ILE A 818 -29.21 2.32 33.82
C ILE A 818 -28.06 1.70 33.04
N TYR A 819 -27.64 2.40 32.00
CA TYR A 819 -26.44 2.13 31.24
C TYR A 819 -25.42 3.23 31.54
N ILE A 820 -24.16 2.86 31.78
CA ILE A 820 -23.07 3.78 32.07
C ILE A 820 -21.92 3.49 31.13
N ASP A 821 -21.38 4.54 30.52
CA ASP A 821 -20.31 4.47 29.54
C ASP A 821 -19.43 5.73 29.61
N GLY A 822 -18.32 5.78 28.89
CA GLY A 822 -17.60 7.03 28.66
C GLY A 822 -16.94 7.65 29.89
N CYS A 823 -16.58 6.84 30.89
CA CYS A 823 -16.03 7.34 32.14
C CYS A 823 -14.60 7.85 31.95
N ASN A 824 -14.33 9.07 32.41
CA ASN A 824 -13.04 9.72 32.29
C ASN A 824 -12.73 10.49 33.57
N PHE A 825 -11.54 10.30 34.14
CA PHE A 825 -11.07 11.06 35.32
C PHE A 825 -9.68 11.62 35.04
N THR A 826 -9.62 12.94 34.86
CA THR A 826 -8.45 13.63 34.31
C THR A 826 -7.92 14.66 35.31
N SER A 827 -6.61 14.86 35.38
CA SER A 827 -5.96 15.86 36.24
C SER A 827 -5.94 17.25 35.58
N THR A 828 -7.10 17.72 35.13
CA THR A 828 -7.30 19.06 34.56
C THR A 828 -8.68 19.59 34.94
N ALA A 829 -8.83 20.91 35.00
CA ALA A 829 -10.13 21.56 35.18
C ALA A 829 -11.03 21.52 33.92
N VAL A 830 -10.47 21.13 32.76
CA VAL A 830 -11.17 21.15 31.48
C VAL A 830 -11.70 19.77 31.12
N LEU A 831 -13.01 19.68 30.85
CA LEU A 831 -13.64 18.48 30.31
C LEU A 831 -12.92 18.03 29.03
N GLN A 832 -12.27 16.87 29.09
CA GLN A 832 -11.65 16.23 27.93
C GLN A 832 -12.67 15.37 27.18
N ASP A 833 -12.50 15.22 25.88
CA ASP A 833 -13.27 14.23 25.12
C ASP A 833 -12.98 12.82 25.64
N TYR A 834 -14.02 11.99 25.78
CA TYR A 834 -13.82 10.58 26.06
C TYR A 834 -13.37 9.87 24.78
N ILE A 835 -12.29 9.10 24.91
CA ILE A 835 -11.71 8.25 23.87
C ILE A 835 -11.74 6.82 24.39
N ASP A 836 -12.36 5.94 23.63
CA ASP A 836 -12.43 4.51 23.93
C ASP A 836 -11.21 3.78 23.34
N GLY A 837 -10.71 2.75 24.01
CA GLY A 837 -9.59 1.95 23.55
C GLY A 837 -9.91 1.15 22.28
N ASP A 838 -11.19 0.88 22.02
CA ASP A 838 -11.67 0.17 20.84
C ASP A 838 -12.09 1.11 19.68
N GLN A 839 -11.92 2.43 19.82
CA GLN A 839 -12.24 3.39 18.77
C GLN A 839 -11.21 3.42 17.65
N PHE A 840 -11.71 3.62 16.43
CA PHE A 840 -10.91 3.85 15.24
C PHE A 840 -9.92 5.01 15.44
N GLU A 841 -8.63 4.79 15.13
CA GLU A 841 -7.48 5.71 15.31
C GLU A 841 -6.93 5.88 16.74
N CYS A 842 -7.42 5.08 17.69
CA CYS A 842 -6.96 5.14 19.08
C CYS A 842 -6.02 3.96 19.36
N ASP A 843 -4.80 4.25 19.82
CA ASP A 843 -3.87 3.23 20.31
C ASP A 843 -3.94 3.23 21.84
N TRP A 844 -4.17 2.05 22.40
CA TRP A 844 -4.21 1.87 23.84
C TRP A 844 -2.84 1.41 24.36
N GLY A 845 -2.09 2.36 24.91
CA GLY A 845 -0.76 2.10 25.49
C GLY A 845 -0.79 2.13 27.01
N GLY A 846 -0.95 0.97 27.66
CA GLY A 846 -0.74 0.85 29.10
C GLY A 846 -1.40 -0.37 29.75
N THR A 847 -1.36 -0.41 31.09
CA THR A 847 -2.10 -1.37 31.91
C THR A 847 -3.55 -0.88 32.05
N PRO A 848 -4.58 -1.76 32.01
CA PRO A 848 -5.95 -1.37 32.34
C PRO A 848 -5.99 -0.42 33.56
N HIS A 849 -6.69 0.71 33.43
CA HIS A 849 -6.83 1.76 34.48
C HIS A 849 -5.55 2.54 34.84
N ILE A 850 -4.48 2.40 34.03
CA ILE A 850 -3.27 3.24 34.01
C ILE A 850 -3.01 3.79 32.59
N SER A 851 -3.58 3.13 31.58
CA SER A 851 -3.41 3.50 30.18
C SER A 851 -3.93 4.90 29.91
N ALA A 852 -3.12 5.67 29.18
CA ALA A 852 -3.60 6.84 28.48
C ALA A 852 -4.03 6.39 27.08
N SER A 853 -5.32 6.53 26.78
CA SER A 853 -5.80 6.37 25.41
C SER A 853 -5.30 7.57 24.60
N ALA A 854 -4.57 7.33 23.52
CA ALA A 854 -4.09 8.37 22.62
C ALA A 854 -4.70 8.19 21.24
N ARG A 855 -5.33 9.24 20.70
CA ARG A 855 -5.82 9.25 19.32
C ARG A 855 -4.78 9.89 18.41
N GLN A 856 -4.30 9.14 17.42
CA GLN A 856 -3.43 9.70 16.39
C GLN A 856 -4.28 10.48 15.39
N ILE A 857 -4.35 11.81 15.51
CA ILE A 857 -5.01 12.65 14.50
C ILE A 857 -4.05 12.82 13.32
N PRO A 858 -4.38 12.36 12.09
CA PRO A 858 -3.60 12.69 10.92
C PRO A 858 -3.75 14.18 10.65
N VAL A 859 -2.69 14.96 10.84
CA VAL A 859 -2.69 16.37 10.41
C VAL A 859 -2.69 16.39 8.88
N LEU A 860 -3.87 16.52 8.29
CA LEU A 860 -4.04 16.89 6.88
C LEU A 860 -3.62 18.35 6.74
N VAL A 861 -2.33 18.59 6.47
CA VAL A 861 -1.88 19.90 6.00
C VAL A 861 -2.43 20.07 4.58
N PRO A 862 -3.37 21.01 4.32
CA PRO A 862 -3.86 21.21 2.97
C PRO A 862 -2.73 21.80 2.14
N ALA A 863 -2.35 21.15 1.05
CA ALA A 863 -1.44 21.72 0.06
C ALA A 863 -2.17 22.82 -0.72
N TYR A 864 -2.34 24.01 -0.14
CA TYR A 864 -2.74 25.21 -0.89
C TYR A 864 -1.55 25.76 -1.67
N GLY A 865 -1.38 25.25 -2.89
CA GLY A 865 -0.58 25.86 -3.93
C GLY A 865 -1.48 26.30 -5.08
N ARG A 866 -2.20 27.43 -4.92
CA ARG A 866 -2.78 28.17 -6.06
C ARG A 866 -2.11 29.54 -6.11
N SER A 867 -1.42 29.79 -7.23
CA SER A 867 -0.96 31.12 -7.63
C SER A 867 -2.17 32.02 -7.85
N ALA A 868 -2.24 33.14 -7.13
CA ALA A 868 -3.14 34.22 -7.46
C ALA A 868 -2.66 34.89 -8.76
N GLU A 869 -3.51 34.89 -9.78
CA GLU A 869 -3.37 35.82 -10.92
C GLU A 869 -3.69 37.25 -10.46
N PRO A 870 -3.05 38.29 -11.01
CA PRO A 870 -3.35 39.67 -10.66
C PRO A 870 -4.64 40.16 -11.35
N ILE A 871 -5.51 40.77 -10.55
CA ILE A 871 -6.71 41.51 -11.00
C ILE A 871 -6.26 42.75 -11.79
N PRO A 872 -6.87 43.10 -12.95
CA PRO A 872 -6.56 44.34 -13.66
C PRO A 872 -7.23 45.55 -12.99
N GLU A 873 -6.47 46.64 -12.88
CA GLU A 873 -6.93 47.97 -12.48
C GLU A 873 -8.14 48.43 -13.33
N ALA A 874 -9.22 48.82 -12.64
CA ALA A 874 -10.34 49.51 -13.25
C ALA A 874 -9.96 50.99 -13.49
N GLN A 875 -10.00 51.42 -14.75
CA GLN A 875 -9.97 52.82 -15.13
C GLN A 875 -11.31 53.49 -14.78
N ALA A 876 -11.21 54.67 -14.17
CA ALA A 876 -12.29 55.62 -14.06
C ALA A 876 -12.64 56.21 -15.44
N VAL A 877 -13.92 56.31 -15.77
CA VAL A 877 -14.44 57.21 -16.80
C VAL A 877 -15.75 57.82 -16.30
N GLU A 878 -15.78 59.15 -16.30
CA GLU A 878 -16.94 60.02 -16.16
C GLU A 878 -17.98 59.77 -17.26
N GLY A 879 -19.27 59.86 -16.92
CA GLY A 879 -20.38 59.82 -17.87
C GLY A 879 -21.64 59.23 -17.29
#